data_AF-A0AAN6PRM9-F1
#
_entry.id   AF-A0AAN6PRM9-F1
#
_cell.length_a   1.000
_cell.length_b   1.000
_cell.length_c   1.000
_cell.angle_alpha   90.00
_cell.angle_beta   90.00
_cell.angle_gamma   90.00
#
_symmetry.space_group_name_H-M   'P 1'
#
loop_
_entity.id
_entity.type
_entity.pdbx_description
1 polymer ?
#
loop_
_entity_poly.entity_id
_entity_poly.type
_entity_poly.pdbx_seq_one_letter_code
_entity_poly.pdbx_strand_id
1 'polypeptide(L)'
;MKLPVTALTSLLACGAGLAEAKAVFAHFMVTNTKSFGLDDWKNEIQLAKRASIDAFALDMASDDPANDVALPLAFDAAVALEFELFFSFDYAGNGPWAKSVVTDMISTYGSSIAYHKRAGKPFVSTFEGPANAIDWQDIKRDTDCFFMPDWSSIGAQRAVQLANGVADGLFSWDAWPKGPADMTTYPDASYYDFLGSKPYMMPVSPWFYTNLPGYDKNWLWRGDDLWFQRWQQVISFDRQPDYIQIISWNDFGESHYIGPLDDRQYDAFDIGRAPFNYAKDMPHDGWRETLPYYISMYKLGSATITRELVVTWYRVNKNGACSDGGTTGNTASQLQFEYSPSVMMQDRVFYDVLLTSNAHVEVSIGGVVQEGSWDQGPYQGVGVYHGSVPIGGAHSGPVVVTVKRAGTTIATVNGASITRNCAEGINNYNPWVGSAAGPSVSAVHTHSDVQSLDCVEGFGVYEFTGVCDFACANGYCPSAACTCLRKGEANPPNPTGVTGYPRLGKSGSFVGLCSFDCNHGYCPDSVCGTIPNDGVLLGYSPFLPPACTGGTARAGLGAFQGLCDFGCHLGFCPIHACTCLSTGILVQTPPKTDKSGYSFLDESVDDHGLCKFACEHGYCPDVCGKRPVGGGNECLVGDRMYSDEDVPQEGVGVWSWDGQKLDHAEDTDGTQYVTIVNLTPYRMVHTPGPEPYQFSVWEFGDVPSGKARENEVMYDTGLHVRSFVDTNGYANYKLEGTDKTFKVHVTTHIPDRYERRVVFDLGGMGMGWRELGFPGERVSVALIITGSEEYGYVNSLQLNNIAWMRSMYDVIKDRHLRHVVVPGAHDAAASKISDGGWFGGGTSLNTATQSLDHYNQLRVGVRYFDMRIVSINGGDFWGAHVNDETSAAPLGATGESLDDLILGINRFTTDYPGEVIVWSIRYMTDLDNKKHSSDDRYWSANKAAEFYTQLERINNRCPPDLGSNPTFDKRPLKDFMDANDGKGCVLIFTKGELRDGIAKDRTSSSIYRLGDHLDLDDYWAEDNRPGRVAQKQTARLLDHTRDGMPDAGDPDDDNYFIMQWQVTLGLGDMALPPFSIQLVANQATNPGLYNYGVNEMTPEYFPTVIMHDAVGLFHISDLSFENYNPMMQTLVIGLYMVSQNCNVSKIKHPFLEGAEAAAGSGFLSRARSPARVSSGFQTFRGVIFANGTVLDEAPPGFCRTCTYNDTVAVDHPEVNGTDGARRRWRRGVMSSPVTVW
;
A
#
# COMPACT_ATOMS: atom_id res chain seq x y z
N MET A 1 -75.87 -24.16 20.19
CA MET A 1 -75.03 -24.84 21.19
C MET A 1 -73.59 -24.39 20.94
N LYS A 2 -72.95 -23.81 21.97
CA LYS A 2 -71.52 -23.46 22.21
C LYS A 2 -70.44 -23.60 21.09
N LEU A 3 -69.82 -22.47 20.71
CA LEU A 3 -68.39 -22.02 20.85
C LEU A 3 -67.19 -22.96 20.48
N PRO A 4 -65.98 -22.44 20.16
CA PRO A 4 -65.40 -22.37 18.80
C PRO A 4 -63.99 -23.01 18.64
N VAL A 5 -63.47 -23.12 17.40
CA VAL A 5 -62.02 -23.20 17.11
C VAL A 5 -61.70 -22.44 15.82
N THR A 6 -60.65 -21.62 15.92
CA THR A 6 -59.97 -20.77 14.95
C THR A 6 -59.42 -21.51 13.73
N ALA A 7 -59.49 -20.89 12.55
CA ALA A 7 -58.73 -21.27 11.36
C ALA A 7 -58.08 -20.02 10.75
N LEU A 8 -56.74 -20.10 10.63
CA LEU A 8 -55.88 -19.20 9.85
C LEU A 8 -56.39 -19.07 8.41
N THR A 9 -56.41 -17.85 7.90
CA THR A 9 -56.32 -17.59 6.46
C THR A 9 -55.23 -16.57 6.19
N SER A 10 -54.16 -17.07 5.59
CA SER A 10 -53.08 -16.33 4.95
C SER A 10 -53.64 -15.37 3.90
N LEU A 11 -53.33 -14.09 4.01
CA LEU A 11 -53.45 -13.13 2.91
C LEU A 11 -52.08 -12.95 2.27
N LEU A 12 -52.00 -13.30 0.98
CA LEU A 12 -50.95 -12.88 0.06
C LEU A 12 -51.48 -11.72 -0.79
N ALA A 13 -50.57 -10.80 -1.09
CA ALA A 13 -50.62 -9.72 -2.08
C ALA A 13 -51.30 -8.39 -1.67
N CYS A 14 -50.49 -7.52 -1.05
CA CYS A 14 -50.24 -6.21 -1.64
C CYS A 14 -48.72 -6.10 -1.85
N GLY A 15 -48.30 -5.99 -3.11
CA GLY A 15 -46.96 -5.52 -3.45
C GLY A 15 -46.86 -4.06 -3.04
N ALA A 16 -46.41 -3.82 -1.81
CA ALA A 16 -45.65 -2.62 -1.49
C ALA A 16 -44.20 -2.95 -1.86
N GLY A 17 -43.54 -2.09 -2.65
CA GLY A 17 -42.09 -2.10 -2.70
C GLY A 17 -41.59 -2.10 -1.26
N LEU A 18 -40.64 -2.97 -0.92
CA LEU A 18 -39.99 -2.97 0.38
C LEU A 18 -39.43 -1.56 0.58
N ALA A 19 -40.13 -0.74 1.37
CA ALA A 19 -39.57 0.50 1.87
C ALA A 19 -38.35 0.09 2.68
N GLU A 20 -37.18 0.52 2.22
CA GLU A 20 -35.92 0.23 2.85
C GLU A 20 -35.88 0.90 4.24
N ALA A 21 -35.66 0.11 5.29
CA ALA A 21 -35.77 0.61 6.65
C ALA A 21 -34.53 1.42 7.04
N LYS A 22 -34.74 2.68 7.43
CA LYS A 22 -33.71 3.55 8.04
C LYS A 22 -33.15 2.96 9.32
N ALA A 23 -31.83 3.01 9.51
CA ALA A 23 -31.18 2.57 10.76
C ALA A 23 -30.08 3.53 11.23
N VAL A 24 -29.82 3.49 12.54
CA VAL A 24 -28.82 4.32 13.23
C VAL A 24 -27.87 3.41 13.99
N PHE A 25 -26.60 3.52 13.65
CA PHE A 25 -25.50 2.75 14.22
C PHE A 25 -24.61 3.64 15.08
N ALA A 26 -23.82 3.05 15.96
CA ALA A 26 -22.71 3.74 16.61
C ALA A 26 -21.40 2.98 16.39
N HIS A 27 -20.37 3.71 15.97
CA HIS A 27 -19.02 3.20 15.78
C HIS A 27 -18.42 2.80 17.12
N PHE A 28 -17.92 1.57 17.25
CA PHE A 28 -17.51 1.02 18.53
C PHE A 28 -16.10 0.42 18.41
N MET A 29 -15.13 1.03 19.10
CA MET A 29 -13.73 0.59 19.12
C MET A 29 -13.61 -0.69 19.95
N VAL A 30 -13.42 -1.84 19.28
CA VAL A 30 -13.28 -3.14 19.94
C VAL A 30 -11.97 -3.22 20.74
N THR A 31 -10.89 -2.62 20.23
CA THR A 31 -9.57 -2.55 20.88
C THR A 31 -9.63 -1.97 22.30
N ASN A 32 -10.60 -1.10 22.59
CA ASN A 32 -10.77 -0.49 23.91
C ASN A 32 -11.39 -1.44 24.95
N THR A 33 -11.80 -2.66 24.56
CA THR A 33 -12.57 -3.59 25.42
C THR A 33 -11.78 -4.79 25.94
N LYS A 34 -10.45 -4.76 25.92
CA LYS A 34 -9.60 -5.90 26.37
C LYS A 34 -9.94 -6.46 27.75
N SER A 35 -10.47 -5.63 28.64
CA SER A 35 -10.82 -5.98 30.02
C SER A 35 -12.32 -6.24 30.25
N PHE A 36 -13.15 -6.14 29.20
CA PHE A 36 -14.59 -6.30 29.30
C PHE A 36 -15.00 -7.75 29.55
N GLY A 37 -15.92 -7.93 30.49
CA GLY A 37 -16.71 -9.15 30.62
C GLY A 37 -18.05 -9.05 29.88
N LEU A 38 -18.81 -10.15 29.91
CA LEU A 38 -20.15 -10.21 29.32
C LEU A 38 -21.11 -9.15 29.88
N ASP A 39 -21.03 -8.85 31.18
CA ASP A 39 -21.91 -7.87 31.82
C ASP A 39 -21.56 -6.42 31.45
N ASP A 40 -20.28 -6.14 31.16
CA ASP A 40 -19.86 -4.84 30.61
C ASP A 40 -20.50 -4.63 29.23
N TRP A 41 -20.39 -5.61 28.32
CA TRP A 41 -21.05 -5.58 27.01
C TRP A 41 -22.57 -5.43 27.10
N LYS A 42 -23.22 -6.14 28.02
CA LYS A 42 -24.67 -5.99 28.26
C LYS A 42 -25.03 -4.58 28.72
N ASN A 43 -24.22 -3.97 29.58
CA ASN A 43 -24.45 -2.62 30.05
C ASN A 43 -24.35 -1.60 28.91
N GLU A 44 -23.31 -1.68 28.07
CA GLU A 44 -23.14 -0.81 26.90
C GLU A 44 -24.33 -0.95 25.92
N ILE A 45 -24.74 -2.18 25.61
CA ILE A 45 -25.88 -2.46 24.74
C ILE A 45 -27.19 -1.90 25.34
N GLN A 46 -27.41 -2.03 26.65
CA GLN A 46 -28.58 -1.45 27.31
C GLN A 46 -28.60 0.09 27.23
N LEU A 47 -27.43 0.73 27.34
CA LEU A 47 -27.30 2.18 27.15
C LEU A 47 -27.62 2.57 25.69
N ALA A 48 -27.10 1.83 24.71
CA ALA A 48 -27.38 2.08 23.30
C ALA A 48 -28.86 1.91 22.95
N LYS A 49 -29.52 0.85 23.44
CA LYS A 49 -30.97 0.64 23.28
C LYS A 49 -31.79 1.76 23.89
N ARG A 50 -31.39 2.26 25.07
CA ARG A 50 -32.05 3.42 25.71
C ARG A 50 -31.91 4.70 24.90
N ALA A 51 -30.81 4.84 24.15
CA ALA A 51 -30.58 5.94 23.23
C ALA A 51 -31.24 5.74 21.84
N SER A 52 -31.98 4.64 21.63
CA SER A 52 -32.61 4.26 20.35
C SER A 52 -31.64 3.96 19.19
N ILE A 53 -30.39 3.60 19.51
CA ILE A 53 -29.43 3.07 18.52
C ILE A 53 -29.82 1.64 18.18
N ASP A 54 -29.68 1.25 16.91
CA ASP A 54 -30.11 -0.07 16.42
C ASP A 54 -28.98 -1.11 16.50
N ALA A 55 -27.75 -0.70 16.19
CA ALA A 55 -26.60 -1.61 16.19
C ALA A 55 -25.28 -0.91 16.55
N PHE A 56 -24.29 -1.69 16.97
CA PHE A 56 -22.90 -1.24 16.97
C PHE A 56 -22.18 -1.68 15.69
N ALA A 57 -21.45 -0.74 15.08
CA ALA A 57 -20.46 -1.01 14.06
C ALA A 57 -19.14 -1.33 14.78
N LEU A 58 -18.80 -2.61 14.88
CA LEU A 58 -17.64 -3.10 15.61
C LEU A 58 -16.38 -2.81 14.80
N ASP A 59 -15.67 -1.77 15.19
CA ASP A 59 -14.42 -1.36 14.58
C ASP A 59 -13.25 -2.16 15.16
N MET A 60 -12.52 -2.81 14.25
CA MET A 60 -11.51 -3.79 14.59
C MET A 60 -10.28 -3.58 13.72
N ALA A 61 -9.12 -3.46 14.36
CA ALA A 61 -7.83 -3.49 13.67
C ALA A 61 -7.41 -4.94 13.38
N SER A 62 -6.74 -5.16 12.24
CA SER A 62 -6.18 -6.46 11.87
C SER A 62 -5.19 -6.95 12.94
N ASP A 63 -5.15 -8.26 13.17
CA ASP A 63 -4.26 -8.92 14.14
C ASP A 63 -4.33 -8.38 15.58
N ASP A 64 -5.40 -7.67 15.97
CA ASP A 64 -5.60 -7.26 17.36
C ASP A 64 -6.14 -8.43 18.20
N PRO A 65 -5.40 -8.92 19.22
CA PRO A 65 -5.85 -10.02 20.07
C PRO A 65 -7.12 -9.70 20.88
N ALA A 66 -7.51 -8.42 20.99
CA ALA A 66 -8.78 -8.04 21.60
C ALA A 66 -9.98 -8.63 20.84
N ASN A 67 -9.88 -8.80 19.52
CA ASN A 67 -10.97 -9.28 18.67
C ASN A 67 -11.42 -10.69 19.09
N ASP A 68 -10.49 -11.60 19.34
CA ASP A 68 -10.77 -13.01 19.68
C ASP A 68 -11.52 -13.16 21.01
N VAL A 69 -11.30 -12.24 21.94
CA VAL A 69 -11.95 -12.24 23.26
C VAL A 69 -13.26 -11.47 23.23
N ALA A 70 -13.27 -10.30 22.58
CA ALA A 70 -14.39 -9.37 22.60
C ALA A 70 -15.57 -9.87 21.76
N LEU A 71 -15.32 -10.42 20.57
CA LEU A 71 -16.39 -10.75 19.62
C LEU A 71 -17.38 -11.79 20.16
N PRO A 72 -16.96 -12.94 20.72
CA PRO A 72 -17.91 -13.89 21.31
C PRO A 72 -18.76 -13.25 22.42
N LEU A 73 -18.13 -12.45 23.30
CA LEU A 73 -18.83 -11.78 24.41
C LEU A 73 -19.84 -10.73 23.92
N ALA A 74 -19.47 -9.94 22.91
CA ALA A 74 -20.33 -8.94 22.31
C ALA A 74 -21.57 -9.59 21.67
N PHE A 75 -21.38 -10.65 20.86
CA PHE A 75 -22.49 -11.36 20.23
C PHE A 75 -23.39 -12.08 21.24
N ASP A 76 -22.82 -12.70 22.28
CA ASP A 76 -23.62 -13.31 23.36
C ASP A 76 -24.47 -12.26 24.11
N ALA A 77 -23.90 -11.09 24.40
CA ALA A 77 -24.63 -9.98 25.02
C ALA A 77 -25.74 -9.45 24.10
N ALA A 78 -25.45 -9.29 22.81
CA ALA A 78 -26.39 -8.79 21.81
C ALA A 78 -27.56 -9.75 21.57
N VAL A 79 -27.29 -11.06 21.49
CA VAL A 79 -28.34 -12.10 21.45
C VAL A 79 -29.20 -12.04 22.70
N ALA A 80 -28.60 -11.94 23.89
CA ALA A 80 -29.34 -11.91 25.16
C ALA A 80 -30.24 -10.67 25.32
N LEU A 81 -29.90 -9.57 24.63
CA LEU A 81 -30.60 -8.29 24.74
C LEU A 81 -31.38 -7.91 23.50
N GLU A 82 -31.43 -8.75 22.46
CA GLU A 82 -32.07 -8.43 21.17
C GLU A 82 -31.55 -7.09 20.62
N PHE A 83 -30.23 -7.02 20.44
CA PHE A 83 -29.52 -5.90 19.84
C PHE A 83 -28.69 -6.41 18.66
N GLU A 84 -28.39 -5.53 17.71
CA GLU A 84 -27.67 -5.91 16.51
C GLU A 84 -26.21 -5.43 16.52
N LEU A 85 -25.34 -6.15 15.84
CA LEU A 85 -23.92 -5.84 15.67
C LEU A 85 -23.54 -6.10 14.22
N PHE A 86 -22.56 -5.37 13.69
CA PHE A 86 -21.92 -5.74 12.43
C PHE A 86 -20.45 -5.33 12.41
N PHE A 87 -19.68 -5.91 11.50
CA PHE A 87 -18.25 -5.63 11.40
C PHE A 87 -17.94 -4.39 10.59
N SER A 88 -17.08 -3.56 11.16
CA SER A 88 -16.32 -2.49 10.52
C SER A 88 -14.84 -2.88 10.56
N PHE A 89 -14.31 -3.37 9.45
CA PHE A 89 -12.90 -3.74 9.40
C PHE A 89 -12.03 -2.49 9.21
N ASP A 90 -11.18 -2.19 10.18
CA ASP A 90 -10.24 -1.08 10.10
C ASP A 90 -8.98 -1.52 9.32
N TYR A 91 -8.88 -1.06 8.07
CA TYR A 91 -7.73 -1.31 7.18
C TYR A 91 -6.59 -0.31 7.40
N ALA A 92 -6.78 0.72 8.22
CA ALA A 92 -5.79 1.75 8.54
C ALA A 92 -5.14 1.54 9.93
N GLY A 93 -5.80 0.84 10.85
CA GLY A 93 -5.37 0.70 12.25
C GLY A 93 -4.08 -0.10 12.44
N ASN A 94 -4.03 -1.33 11.92
CA ASN A 94 -2.85 -2.23 11.99
C ASN A 94 -2.39 -2.71 10.60
N GLY A 95 -2.77 -1.97 9.56
CA GLY A 95 -2.53 -2.36 8.16
C GLY A 95 -3.69 -3.17 7.55
N PRO A 96 -3.53 -3.63 6.30
CA PRO A 96 -4.61 -4.23 5.54
C PRO A 96 -4.99 -5.61 6.10
N TRP A 97 -6.29 -5.91 6.09
CA TRP A 97 -6.81 -7.21 6.46
C TRP A 97 -6.55 -8.26 5.37
N ALA A 98 -6.14 -9.46 5.78
CA ALA A 98 -6.11 -10.62 4.89
C ALA A 98 -7.54 -10.99 4.45
N LYS A 99 -7.73 -11.17 3.13
CA LYS A 99 -9.03 -11.48 2.51
C LYS A 99 -9.70 -12.71 3.13
N SER A 100 -8.91 -13.75 3.40
CA SER A 100 -9.34 -15.01 4.01
C SER A 100 -9.96 -14.78 5.39
N VAL A 101 -9.28 -14.03 6.25
CA VAL A 101 -9.73 -13.72 7.62
C VAL A 101 -11.05 -12.95 7.60
N VAL A 102 -11.19 -11.96 6.71
CA VAL A 102 -12.45 -11.18 6.57
C VAL A 102 -13.61 -12.10 6.18
N THR A 103 -13.41 -12.95 5.17
CA THR A 103 -14.41 -13.93 4.71
C THR A 103 -14.81 -14.90 5.82
N ASP A 104 -13.86 -15.42 6.59
CA ASP A 104 -14.10 -16.36 7.68
C ASP A 104 -14.87 -15.72 8.83
N MET A 105 -14.51 -14.49 9.21
CA MET A 105 -15.22 -13.75 10.26
C MET A 105 -16.67 -13.48 9.86
N ILE A 106 -16.91 -12.99 8.64
CA ILE A 106 -18.27 -12.76 8.13
C ILE A 106 -19.05 -14.07 8.07
N SER A 107 -18.44 -15.16 7.61
CA SER A 107 -19.09 -16.47 7.54
C SER A 107 -19.46 -17.01 8.92
N THR A 108 -18.58 -16.81 9.91
CA THR A 108 -18.78 -17.25 11.30
C THR A 108 -19.92 -16.51 11.96
N TYR A 109 -19.87 -15.17 11.94
CA TYR A 109 -20.79 -14.34 12.72
C TYR A 109 -22.01 -13.87 11.94
N GLY A 110 -21.91 -13.77 10.60
CA GLY A 110 -22.99 -13.28 9.73
C GLY A 110 -24.26 -14.12 9.79
N SER A 111 -24.18 -15.37 10.22
CA SER A 111 -25.35 -16.22 10.44
C SER A 111 -26.10 -15.93 11.75
N SER A 112 -25.47 -15.25 12.72
CA SER A 112 -26.06 -14.91 14.02
C SER A 112 -27.36 -14.11 13.86
N ILE A 113 -28.30 -14.32 14.78
CA ILE A 113 -29.55 -13.54 14.85
C ILE A 113 -29.32 -12.11 15.33
N ALA A 114 -28.18 -11.86 15.99
CA ALA A 114 -27.76 -10.53 16.43
C ALA A 114 -26.87 -9.83 15.39
N TYR A 115 -26.61 -10.44 14.21
CA TYR A 115 -25.85 -9.78 13.15
C TYR A 115 -26.78 -8.92 12.30
N HIS A 116 -26.48 -7.63 12.13
CA HIS A 116 -27.31 -6.71 11.33
C HIS A 116 -27.33 -7.14 9.86
N LYS A 117 -28.53 -7.22 9.26
CA LYS A 117 -28.72 -7.72 7.89
C LYS A 117 -29.54 -6.77 7.05
N ARG A 118 -29.09 -6.51 5.81
CA ARG A 118 -29.89 -5.82 4.78
C ARG A 118 -30.42 -6.85 3.79
N ALA A 119 -31.75 -6.93 3.65
CA ALA A 119 -32.41 -7.88 2.76
C ALA A 119 -31.94 -9.35 2.96
N GLY A 120 -31.64 -9.73 4.21
CA GLY A 120 -31.17 -11.07 4.58
C GLY A 120 -29.64 -11.28 4.48
N LYS A 121 -28.90 -10.30 3.92
CA LYS A 121 -27.45 -10.37 3.74
C LYS A 121 -26.71 -9.75 4.93
N PRO A 122 -25.60 -10.34 5.43
CA PRO A 122 -24.77 -9.72 6.46
C PRO A 122 -24.31 -8.33 6.05
N PHE A 123 -24.61 -7.31 6.84
CA PHE A 123 -24.12 -5.96 6.59
C PHE A 123 -22.64 -5.84 7.02
N VAL A 124 -21.78 -5.25 6.19
CA VAL A 124 -20.35 -5.12 6.48
C VAL A 124 -19.85 -3.74 6.02
N SER A 125 -19.03 -3.10 6.83
CA SER A 125 -18.33 -1.85 6.50
C SER A 125 -16.83 -1.99 6.71
N THR A 126 -16.09 -0.95 6.34
CA THR A 126 -14.67 -0.76 6.64
C THR A 126 -14.43 0.66 7.09
N PHE A 127 -13.33 0.87 7.83
CA PHE A 127 -12.66 2.16 7.88
C PHE A 127 -11.48 2.11 6.89
N GLU A 128 -11.55 2.95 5.86
CA GLU A 128 -10.61 2.98 4.74
C GLU A 128 -10.43 1.60 4.05
N GLY A 129 -9.26 1.37 3.42
CA GLY A 129 -8.94 0.18 2.62
C GLY A 129 -9.24 0.23 1.11
N PRO A 130 -9.27 1.40 0.41
CA PRO A 130 -9.57 1.43 -1.03
C PRO A 130 -8.54 0.67 -1.89
N ALA A 131 -7.31 0.51 -1.41
CA ALA A 131 -6.28 -0.31 -2.06
C ALA A 131 -6.65 -1.81 -2.11
N ASN A 132 -7.49 -2.27 -1.19
CA ASN A 132 -7.97 -3.65 -1.08
C ASN A 132 -9.36 -3.84 -1.71
N ALA A 133 -9.88 -2.86 -2.47
CA ALA A 133 -11.23 -2.94 -3.04
C ALA A 133 -11.45 -4.18 -3.95
N ILE A 134 -10.39 -4.69 -4.58
CA ILE A 134 -10.47 -5.89 -5.44
C ILE A 134 -10.79 -7.16 -4.62
N ASP A 135 -10.29 -7.26 -3.38
CA ASP A 135 -10.56 -8.40 -2.49
C ASP A 135 -12.06 -8.57 -2.21
N TRP A 136 -12.78 -7.45 -2.13
CA TRP A 136 -14.20 -7.43 -1.85
C TRP A 136 -15.06 -8.04 -2.97
N GLN A 137 -14.53 -8.21 -4.19
CA GLN A 137 -15.25 -8.95 -5.23
C GLN A 137 -15.43 -10.42 -4.84
N ASP A 138 -14.36 -11.02 -4.30
CA ASP A 138 -14.36 -12.39 -3.81
C ASP A 138 -15.09 -12.51 -2.47
N ILE A 139 -14.79 -11.63 -1.50
CA ILE A 139 -15.44 -11.66 -0.17
C ILE A 139 -16.97 -11.61 -0.32
N LYS A 140 -17.49 -10.69 -1.15
CA LYS A 140 -18.93 -10.59 -1.39
C LYS A 140 -19.49 -11.82 -2.09
N ARG A 141 -18.78 -12.38 -3.08
CA ARG A 141 -19.19 -13.61 -3.77
C ARG A 141 -19.32 -14.77 -2.78
N ASP A 142 -18.38 -14.88 -1.85
CA ASP A 142 -18.25 -16.03 -0.98
C ASP A 142 -19.13 -15.93 0.28
N THR A 143 -19.41 -14.71 0.76
CA THR A 143 -20.21 -14.45 1.96
C THR A 143 -21.64 -13.98 1.67
N ASP A 144 -21.93 -13.61 0.43
CA ASP A 144 -23.15 -12.89 0.02
C ASP A 144 -23.45 -11.65 0.89
N CYS A 145 -22.41 -10.97 1.39
CA CYS A 145 -22.57 -9.81 2.25
C CYS A 145 -23.07 -8.57 1.49
N PHE A 146 -23.71 -7.68 2.24
CA PHE A 146 -24.04 -6.32 1.84
C PHE A 146 -22.89 -5.40 2.26
N PHE A 147 -22.15 -4.86 1.29
CA PHE A 147 -20.88 -4.18 1.56
C PHE A 147 -20.99 -2.65 1.41
N MET A 148 -20.71 -1.92 2.48
CA MET A 148 -20.83 -0.46 2.56
C MET A 148 -19.59 0.16 3.23
N PRO A 149 -18.45 0.26 2.52
CA PRO A 149 -17.20 0.77 3.08
C PRO A 149 -17.22 2.29 3.27
N ASP A 150 -16.40 2.77 4.19
CA ASP A 150 -15.85 4.12 4.14
C ASP A 150 -14.55 4.12 3.32
N TRP A 151 -14.55 4.84 2.21
CA TRP A 151 -13.38 5.13 1.37
C TRP A 151 -13.27 6.63 1.12
N SER A 152 -13.51 7.42 2.16
CA SER A 152 -13.54 8.89 2.07
C SER A 152 -12.22 9.49 1.58
N SER A 153 -11.07 8.84 1.83
CA SER A 153 -9.74 9.30 1.38
C SER A 153 -9.60 9.53 -0.13
N ILE A 154 -10.38 8.85 -0.96
CA ILE A 154 -10.36 8.98 -2.42
C ILE A 154 -11.58 9.71 -3.00
N GLY A 155 -12.53 10.09 -2.15
CA GLY A 155 -13.79 10.75 -2.52
C GLY A 155 -14.85 9.84 -3.15
N ALA A 156 -16.12 10.21 -2.97
CA ALA A 156 -17.28 9.39 -3.34
C ALA A 156 -17.33 8.95 -4.82
N GLN A 157 -16.99 9.85 -5.77
CA GLN A 157 -17.03 9.55 -7.20
C GLN A 157 -16.04 8.45 -7.60
N ARG A 158 -14.85 8.45 -7.00
CA ARG A 158 -13.85 7.41 -7.28
C ARG A 158 -14.18 6.13 -6.52
N ALA A 159 -14.58 6.25 -5.26
CA ALA A 159 -14.96 5.13 -4.40
C ALA A 159 -16.05 4.25 -5.02
N VAL A 160 -17.12 4.85 -5.58
CA VAL A 160 -18.23 4.08 -6.17
C VAL A 160 -17.83 3.29 -7.42
N GLN A 161 -16.72 3.64 -8.07
CA GLN A 161 -16.21 2.99 -9.29
C GLN A 161 -15.19 1.89 -9.02
N LEU A 162 -14.60 1.85 -7.81
CA LEU A 162 -13.56 0.88 -7.48
C LEU A 162 -14.04 -0.56 -7.64
N ALA A 163 -13.11 -1.40 -8.11
CA ALA A 163 -13.35 -2.83 -8.33
C ALA A 163 -14.65 -3.11 -9.11
N ASN A 164 -14.86 -2.37 -10.20
CA ASN A 164 -16.07 -2.45 -11.04
C ASN A 164 -17.37 -2.18 -10.26
N GLY A 165 -17.33 -1.27 -9.28
CA GLY A 165 -18.48 -0.86 -8.49
C GLY A 165 -18.91 -1.88 -7.43
N VAL A 166 -17.94 -2.56 -6.82
CA VAL A 166 -18.14 -3.64 -5.83
C VAL A 166 -18.96 -3.23 -4.62
N ALA A 167 -18.80 -1.98 -4.16
CA ALA A 167 -19.52 -1.44 -3.00
C ALA A 167 -21.02 -1.33 -3.29
N ASP A 168 -21.87 -1.85 -2.40
CA ASP A 168 -23.32 -1.76 -2.56
C ASP A 168 -23.88 -0.40 -2.12
N GLY A 169 -23.11 0.35 -1.33
CA GLY A 169 -23.33 1.73 -0.91
C GLY A 169 -22.03 2.30 -0.33
N LEU A 170 -22.03 3.53 0.16
CA LEU A 170 -20.85 4.12 0.80
C LEU A 170 -21.19 4.79 2.13
N PHE A 171 -20.27 4.68 3.07
CA PHE A 171 -20.21 5.49 4.29
C PHE A 171 -19.21 6.63 4.08
N SER A 172 -19.49 7.80 4.66
CA SER A 172 -18.57 8.94 4.68
C SER A 172 -18.00 9.12 6.08
N TRP A 173 -16.72 9.48 6.20
CA TRP A 173 -16.08 9.85 7.47
C TRP A 173 -16.09 11.36 7.75
N ASP A 174 -16.64 12.17 6.84
CA ASP A 174 -16.63 13.64 6.95
C ASP A 174 -17.73 14.17 7.91
N ALA A 175 -17.51 14.01 9.21
CA ALA A 175 -18.49 14.33 10.26
C ALA A 175 -18.38 15.75 10.83
N TRP A 176 -17.29 16.48 10.53
CA TRP A 176 -16.91 17.72 11.20
C TRP A 176 -16.66 18.86 10.22
N PRO A 177 -16.97 20.12 10.59
CA PRO A 177 -16.76 21.29 9.74
C PRO A 177 -15.28 21.54 9.51
N LYS A 178 -14.95 22.05 8.31
CA LYS A 178 -13.61 22.51 7.98
C LYS A 178 -13.46 23.99 8.37
N GLY A 179 -12.49 24.28 9.24
CA GLY A 179 -12.23 25.63 9.73
C GLY A 179 -13.29 26.12 10.72
N PRO A 180 -13.37 27.44 10.95
CA PRO A 180 -14.28 28.01 11.95
C PRO A 180 -15.74 28.10 11.47
N ALA A 181 -16.05 27.63 10.25
CA ALA A 181 -17.40 27.66 9.70
C ALA A 181 -18.32 26.61 10.34
N ASP A 182 -19.63 26.77 10.14
CA ASP A 182 -20.62 25.76 10.53
C ASP A 182 -20.57 24.56 9.57
N MET A 183 -21.07 23.40 10.03
CA MET A 183 -21.10 22.19 9.20
C MET A 183 -22.05 22.37 8.03
N THR A 184 -21.71 21.81 6.86
CA THR A 184 -22.53 21.90 5.65
C THR A 184 -22.95 20.52 5.17
N THR A 185 -23.94 20.46 4.29
CA THR A 185 -24.42 19.19 3.71
C THR A 185 -23.90 18.90 2.31
N TYR A 186 -22.95 19.70 1.80
CA TYR A 186 -22.44 19.57 0.44
C TYR A 186 -21.66 18.28 0.20
N PRO A 187 -20.78 17.83 1.12
CA PRO A 187 -20.16 16.52 1.00
C PRO A 187 -21.23 15.42 0.94
N ASP A 188 -22.22 15.45 1.83
CA ASP A 188 -23.31 14.46 1.88
C ASP A 188 -24.10 14.42 0.57
N ALA A 189 -24.49 15.59 0.04
CA ALA A 189 -25.15 15.72 -1.25
C ALA A 189 -24.36 15.10 -2.40
N SER A 190 -23.03 15.26 -2.41
CA SER A 190 -22.18 14.66 -3.43
C SER A 190 -22.22 13.14 -3.43
N TYR A 191 -22.32 12.50 -2.25
CA TYR A 191 -22.46 11.05 -2.16
C TYR A 191 -23.73 10.58 -2.87
N TYR A 192 -24.86 11.25 -2.65
CA TYR A 192 -26.12 10.88 -3.30
C TYR A 192 -26.08 11.01 -4.82
N ASP A 193 -25.46 12.07 -5.32
CA ASP A 193 -25.34 12.32 -6.75
C ASP A 193 -24.52 11.22 -7.44
N PHE A 194 -23.41 10.77 -6.81
CA PHE A 194 -22.55 9.73 -7.37
C PHE A 194 -23.04 8.30 -7.15
N LEU A 195 -23.74 8.04 -6.03
CA LEU A 195 -24.25 6.71 -5.70
C LEU A 195 -25.49 6.33 -6.52
N GLY A 196 -26.18 7.30 -7.12
CA GLY A 196 -27.41 7.07 -7.87
C GLY A 196 -28.46 6.42 -6.95
N SER A 197 -28.80 5.15 -7.19
CA SER A 197 -29.77 4.39 -6.39
C SER A 197 -29.16 3.56 -5.25
N LYS A 198 -27.84 3.54 -5.10
CA LYS A 198 -27.18 2.86 -3.96
C LYS A 198 -27.41 3.67 -2.66
N PRO A 199 -27.54 3.02 -1.48
CA PRO A 199 -27.76 3.73 -0.23
C PRO A 199 -26.51 4.52 0.18
N TYR A 200 -26.76 5.52 1.04
CA TYR A 200 -25.74 6.33 1.68
C TYR A 200 -25.85 6.23 3.21
N MET A 201 -24.69 6.13 3.88
CA MET A 201 -24.57 6.19 5.32
C MET A 201 -23.93 7.51 5.72
N MET A 202 -24.69 8.34 6.45
CA MET A 202 -24.27 9.67 6.86
C MET A 202 -23.54 9.63 8.22
N PRO A 203 -22.37 10.28 8.35
CA PRO A 203 -21.69 10.39 9.63
C PRO A 203 -22.30 11.49 10.50
N VAL A 204 -22.42 11.21 11.79
CA VAL A 204 -22.85 12.18 12.82
C VAL A 204 -21.88 12.09 14.00
N SER A 205 -21.32 13.21 14.43
CA SER A 205 -20.38 13.26 15.56
C SER A 205 -20.60 14.52 16.38
N PRO A 206 -20.48 14.48 17.73
CA PRO A 206 -20.69 15.66 18.55
C PRO A 206 -19.48 16.60 18.60
N TRP A 207 -18.26 16.05 18.55
CA TRP A 207 -17.03 16.78 18.84
C TRP A 207 -15.82 16.12 18.17
N PHE A 208 -14.66 16.76 18.13
CA PHE A 208 -13.38 16.11 17.82
C PHE A 208 -12.22 16.86 18.46
N TYR A 209 -11.39 16.15 19.21
CA TYR A 209 -10.10 16.64 19.69
C TYR A 209 -9.17 15.47 19.97
N THR A 210 -7.95 15.53 19.45
CA THR A 210 -6.91 14.55 19.72
C THR A 210 -5.58 15.22 19.97
N ASN A 211 -4.82 14.68 20.92
CA ASN A 211 -3.40 14.99 21.13
C ASN A 211 -2.69 13.68 21.50
N LEU A 212 -2.43 12.87 20.46
CA LEU A 212 -1.80 11.56 20.50
C LEU A 212 -0.58 11.53 19.57
N PRO A 213 0.57 12.12 19.97
CA PRO A 213 1.79 12.15 19.16
C PRO A 213 2.38 10.76 18.83
N GLY A 214 1.95 9.69 19.51
CA GLY A 214 2.25 8.31 19.15
C GLY A 214 1.64 7.86 17.82
N TYR A 215 0.56 8.53 17.39
CA TYR A 215 -0.15 8.27 16.13
C TYR A 215 0.02 9.42 15.12
N ASP A 216 0.96 10.34 15.36
CA ASP A 216 1.12 11.58 14.59
C ASP A 216 -0.16 12.45 14.56
N LYS A 217 -0.93 12.45 15.66
CA LYS A 217 -2.18 13.21 15.77
C LYS A 217 -2.14 14.31 16.84
N ASN A 218 -2.43 15.55 16.47
CA ASN A 218 -2.60 16.67 17.40
C ASN A 218 -3.41 17.82 16.79
N TRP A 219 -4.74 17.66 16.68
CA TRP A 219 -5.62 18.68 16.11
C TRP A 219 -7.05 18.59 16.66
N LEU A 220 -7.86 19.59 16.31
CA LEU A 220 -9.31 19.60 16.56
C LEU A 220 -10.09 20.10 15.33
N TRP A 221 -11.37 19.72 15.27
CA TRP A 221 -12.35 20.39 14.42
C TRP A 221 -13.38 21.09 15.30
N ARG A 222 -14.09 22.09 14.75
CA ARG A 222 -15.08 22.85 15.53
C ARG A 222 -16.26 21.95 15.89
N GLY A 223 -16.45 21.71 17.18
CA GLY A 223 -17.59 20.94 17.72
C GLY A 223 -18.67 21.78 18.42
N ASP A 224 -18.47 23.10 18.52
CA ASP A 224 -19.27 24.03 19.34
C ASP A 224 -20.80 23.81 19.24
N ASP A 225 -21.36 23.93 18.04
CA ASP A 225 -22.80 23.79 17.76
C ASP A 225 -23.13 22.49 16.97
N LEU A 226 -22.09 21.68 16.72
CA LEU A 226 -22.10 20.61 15.72
C LEU A 226 -23.18 19.56 15.99
N TRP A 227 -23.29 19.10 17.24
CA TRP A 227 -24.24 18.04 17.58
C TRP A 227 -25.68 18.42 17.22
N PHE A 228 -26.11 19.62 17.61
CA PHE A 228 -27.44 20.12 17.27
C PHE A 228 -27.58 20.31 15.76
N GLN A 229 -26.65 21.03 15.13
CA GLN A 229 -26.72 21.36 13.70
C GLN A 229 -26.73 20.11 12.82
N ARG A 230 -25.90 19.10 13.12
CA ARG A 230 -25.79 17.87 12.33
C ARG A 230 -27.08 17.05 12.40
N TRP A 231 -27.74 16.98 13.55
CA TRP A 231 -29.05 16.33 13.65
C TRP A 231 -30.17 17.12 12.94
N GLN A 232 -30.13 18.46 12.96
CA GLN A 232 -31.05 19.25 12.14
C GLN A 232 -30.85 18.99 10.64
N GLN A 233 -29.59 18.87 10.21
CA GLN A 233 -29.25 18.52 8.83
C GLN A 233 -29.81 17.16 8.46
N VAL A 234 -29.54 16.10 9.25
CA VAL A 234 -30.11 14.75 9.04
C VAL A 234 -31.63 14.79 8.83
N ILE A 235 -32.35 15.54 9.65
CA ILE A 235 -33.81 15.62 9.60
C ILE A 235 -34.28 16.47 8.41
N SER A 236 -33.54 17.52 8.07
CA SER A 236 -33.94 18.52 7.10
C SER A 236 -33.48 18.21 5.67
N PHE A 237 -32.52 17.31 5.50
CA PHE A 237 -31.92 16.96 4.23
C PHE A 237 -32.96 16.40 3.25
N ASP A 238 -32.99 16.94 2.02
CA ASP A 238 -34.08 16.66 1.05
C ASP A 238 -34.17 15.17 0.67
N ARG A 239 -33.02 14.52 0.60
CA ARG A 239 -32.89 13.08 0.37
C ARG A 239 -32.32 12.41 1.61
N GLN A 240 -33.10 12.32 2.69
CA GLN A 240 -32.64 11.78 3.98
C GLN A 240 -31.84 10.46 3.82
N PRO A 241 -30.76 10.25 4.59
CA PRO A 241 -29.88 9.09 4.45
C PRO A 241 -30.59 7.78 4.77
N ASP A 242 -30.14 6.72 4.13
CA ASP A 242 -30.61 5.36 4.39
C ASP A 242 -30.11 4.87 5.74
N TYR A 243 -28.88 5.25 6.10
CA TYR A 243 -28.25 4.90 7.37
C TYR A 243 -27.55 6.09 8.02
N ILE A 244 -27.44 6.07 9.34
CA ILE A 244 -26.60 7.00 10.10
C ILE A 244 -25.60 6.18 10.89
N GLN A 245 -24.35 6.61 10.92
CA GLN A 245 -23.38 6.10 11.89
C GLN A 245 -22.89 7.25 12.77
N ILE A 246 -23.12 7.09 14.08
CA ILE A 246 -22.60 7.99 15.09
C ILE A 246 -21.12 7.66 15.33
N ILE A 247 -20.24 8.65 15.14
CA ILE A 247 -18.80 8.58 15.37
C ILE A 247 -18.53 9.36 16.66
N SER A 248 -18.34 8.71 17.81
CA SER A 248 -18.33 7.27 18.07
C SER A 248 -18.96 6.94 19.43
N TRP A 249 -19.07 5.66 19.76
CA TRP A 249 -19.49 5.19 21.08
C TRP A 249 -18.36 5.37 22.11
N ASN A 250 -17.15 4.86 21.87
CA ASN A 250 -16.09 4.77 22.89
C ASN A 250 -14.68 5.09 22.38
N ASP A 251 -14.55 5.96 21.37
CA ASP A 251 -13.23 6.47 21.00
C ASP A 251 -12.83 7.67 21.88
N PHE A 252 -12.21 7.38 23.01
CA PHE A 252 -11.75 8.39 23.96
C PHE A 252 -10.55 9.19 23.46
N GLY A 253 -9.72 8.59 22.60
CA GLY A 253 -8.52 9.22 22.06
C GLY A 253 -8.80 10.38 21.10
N GLU A 254 -9.97 10.38 20.46
CA GLU A 254 -10.39 11.42 19.53
C GLU A 254 -11.53 12.32 20.07
N SER A 255 -11.89 12.15 21.35
CA SER A 255 -12.83 12.99 22.10
C SER A 255 -14.24 13.10 21.47
N HIS A 256 -14.66 12.10 20.72
CA HIS A 256 -15.97 12.09 20.06
C HIS A 256 -16.89 10.96 20.53
N TYR A 257 -16.55 10.35 21.66
CA TYR A 257 -17.32 9.30 22.30
C TYR A 257 -18.66 9.85 22.83
N ILE A 258 -19.71 9.05 22.74
CA ILE A 258 -20.98 9.30 23.45
C ILE A 258 -21.25 8.26 24.53
N GLY A 259 -20.38 7.27 24.69
CA GLY A 259 -20.39 6.18 25.68
C GLY A 259 -20.04 6.65 27.09
N PRO A 260 -20.30 5.84 28.13
CA PRO A 260 -19.90 6.15 29.49
C PRO A 260 -18.35 6.11 29.61
N LEU A 261 -17.80 6.91 30.51
CA LEU A 261 -16.38 6.80 30.87
C LEU A 261 -16.11 5.50 31.63
N ASP A 262 -15.00 4.85 31.31
CA ASP A 262 -14.47 3.69 32.05
C ASP A 262 -12.95 3.75 32.02
N ASP A 263 -12.34 3.87 33.21
CA ASP A 263 -10.89 3.98 33.38
C ASP A 263 -10.11 2.78 32.80
N ARG A 264 -10.79 1.65 32.55
CA ARG A 264 -10.19 0.46 31.93
C ARG A 264 -10.04 0.54 30.40
N GLN A 265 -10.56 1.59 29.76
CA GLN A 265 -10.61 1.74 28.29
C GLN A 265 -9.65 2.82 27.75
N TYR A 266 -8.67 3.26 28.55
CA TYR A 266 -7.81 4.41 28.23
C TYR A 266 -6.43 4.05 27.67
N ASP A 267 -6.23 2.82 27.20
CA ASP A 267 -4.97 2.34 26.59
C ASP A 267 -4.46 3.27 25.47
N ALA A 268 -5.38 3.87 24.71
CA ALA A 268 -5.04 4.78 23.60
C ALA A 268 -4.22 6.00 24.04
N PHE A 269 -4.37 6.48 25.28
CA PHE A 269 -3.59 7.62 25.79
C PHE A 269 -2.13 7.23 26.05
N ASP A 270 -1.89 6.01 26.53
CA ASP A 270 -0.53 5.50 26.78
C ASP A 270 0.16 5.12 25.46
N ILE A 271 -0.53 4.40 24.57
CA ILE A 271 0.01 3.98 23.26
C ILE A 271 0.22 5.22 22.37
N GLY A 272 -0.76 6.11 22.35
CA GLY A 272 -0.72 7.38 21.63
C GLY A 272 0.18 8.44 22.27
N ARG A 273 0.87 8.15 23.38
CA ARG A 273 1.80 9.05 24.08
C ARG A 273 1.20 10.42 24.38
N ALA A 274 -0.07 10.45 24.82
CA ALA A 274 -0.75 11.68 25.16
C ALA A 274 0.00 12.44 26.28
N PRO A 275 0.06 13.78 26.24
CA PRO A 275 0.69 14.54 27.32
C PRO A 275 -0.06 14.39 28.65
N PHE A 276 -1.37 14.17 28.60
CA PHE A 276 -2.22 13.81 29.73
C PHE A 276 -3.50 13.15 29.19
N ASN A 277 -4.24 12.43 30.05
CA ASN A 277 -5.54 11.89 29.68
C ASN A 277 -6.61 12.99 29.72
N TYR A 278 -6.98 13.51 28.56
CA TYR A 278 -7.99 14.56 28.41
C TYR A 278 -9.45 14.05 28.43
N ALA A 279 -9.70 12.75 28.43
CA ALA A 279 -11.04 12.15 28.62
C ALA A 279 -11.40 11.94 30.09
N LYS A 280 -10.40 11.88 30.97
CA LYS A 280 -10.61 11.72 32.41
C LYS A 280 -11.48 12.85 32.97
N ASP A 281 -12.55 12.46 33.67
CA ASP A 281 -13.54 13.37 34.25
C ASP A 281 -14.27 14.26 33.23
N MET A 282 -14.28 13.89 31.94
CA MET A 282 -15.00 14.56 30.85
C MET A 282 -16.14 13.69 30.30
N PRO A 283 -17.26 13.52 31.03
CA PRO A 283 -18.39 12.72 30.55
C PRO A 283 -19.00 13.33 29.29
N HIS A 284 -19.34 12.48 28.31
CA HIS A 284 -20.04 12.85 27.05
C HIS A 284 -21.40 12.18 26.90
N ASP A 285 -21.78 11.34 27.86
CA ASP A 285 -23.02 10.57 27.84
C ASP A 285 -24.30 11.43 27.84
N GLY A 286 -24.20 12.68 28.29
CA GLY A 286 -25.29 13.65 28.20
C GLY A 286 -25.83 13.84 26.78
N TRP A 287 -24.98 13.78 25.74
CA TRP A 287 -25.43 13.90 24.35
C TRP A 287 -26.36 12.75 23.90
N ARG A 288 -26.31 11.59 24.57
CA ARG A 288 -27.22 10.46 24.28
C ARG A 288 -28.66 10.75 24.68
N GLU A 289 -28.90 11.64 25.64
CA GLU A 289 -30.25 11.88 26.19
C GLU A 289 -31.22 12.48 25.17
N THR A 290 -30.73 13.19 24.14
CA THR A 290 -31.55 13.74 23.06
C THR A 290 -31.70 12.81 21.85
N LEU A 291 -30.91 11.74 21.76
CA LEU A 291 -30.94 10.80 20.63
C LEU A 291 -32.33 10.15 20.41
N PRO A 292 -33.08 9.71 21.43
CA PRO A 292 -34.41 9.15 21.19
C PRO A 292 -35.35 10.11 20.44
N TYR A 293 -35.25 11.42 20.69
CA TYR A 293 -36.01 12.43 19.95
C TYR A 293 -35.52 12.53 18.50
N TYR A 294 -34.21 12.74 18.30
CA TYR A 294 -33.66 12.93 16.96
C TYR A 294 -33.82 11.70 16.05
N ILE A 295 -33.59 10.50 16.58
CA ILE A 295 -33.76 9.25 15.86
C ILE A 295 -35.24 9.02 15.50
N SER A 296 -36.18 9.37 16.40
CA SER A 296 -37.61 9.33 16.10
C SER A 296 -37.97 10.30 14.97
N MET A 297 -37.47 11.54 15.02
CA MET A 297 -37.67 12.52 13.95
C MET A 297 -37.09 12.04 12.61
N TYR A 298 -35.90 11.43 12.61
CA TYR A 298 -35.28 10.88 11.41
C TYR A 298 -36.07 9.70 10.81
N LYS A 299 -36.46 8.73 11.64
CA LYS A 299 -37.13 7.50 11.18
C LYS A 299 -38.61 7.69 10.86
N LEU A 300 -39.32 8.49 11.66
CA LEU A 300 -40.78 8.60 11.64
C LEU A 300 -41.30 9.99 11.26
N GLY A 301 -40.40 10.96 11.08
CA GLY A 301 -40.76 12.35 10.80
C GLY A 301 -41.38 13.10 11.99
N SER A 302 -41.56 12.43 13.12
CA SER A 302 -42.24 12.97 14.32
C SER A 302 -41.70 12.34 15.59
N ALA A 303 -41.96 12.97 16.73
CA ALA A 303 -41.54 12.48 18.04
C ALA A 303 -42.61 12.74 19.12
N THR A 304 -42.54 11.93 20.19
CA THR A 304 -43.39 12.10 21.37
C THR A 304 -42.50 12.42 22.57
N ILE A 305 -42.77 13.55 23.21
CA ILE A 305 -42.03 14.01 24.39
C ILE A 305 -42.84 13.65 25.64
N THR A 306 -42.25 12.83 26.50
CA THR A 306 -42.82 12.42 27.80
C THR A 306 -41.99 12.90 28.98
N ARG A 307 -40.84 13.52 28.72
CA ARG A 307 -39.93 14.08 29.70
C ARG A 307 -39.17 15.24 29.07
N GLU A 308 -39.06 16.34 29.80
CA GLU A 308 -38.26 17.49 29.39
C GLU A 308 -36.85 17.36 29.99
N LEU A 309 -35.83 17.75 29.25
CA LEU A 309 -34.45 17.63 29.69
C LEU A 309 -33.56 18.71 29.09
N VAL A 310 -32.42 18.94 29.74
CA VAL A 310 -31.33 19.80 29.26
C VAL A 310 -30.07 18.97 29.14
N VAL A 311 -29.33 19.20 28.07
CA VAL A 311 -27.95 18.78 27.87
C VAL A 311 -27.11 20.05 27.73
N THR A 312 -25.95 20.11 28.35
CA THR A 312 -25.05 21.26 28.28
C THR A 312 -23.60 20.80 28.15
N TRP A 313 -22.82 21.54 27.38
CA TRP A 313 -21.40 21.27 27.20
C TRP A 313 -20.58 22.56 27.10
N TYR A 314 -19.32 22.45 27.51
CA TYR A 314 -18.33 23.52 27.44
C TYR A 314 -16.94 22.96 27.71
N ARG A 315 -15.91 23.68 27.26
CA ARG A 315 -14.53 23.39 27.69
C ARG A 315 -14.31 23.89 29.11
N VAL A 316 -13.69 23.06 29.95
CA VAL A 316 -13.32 23.45 31.32
C VAL A 316 -12.17 24.46 31.35
N ASN A 317 -11.36 24.50 30.29
CA ASN A 317 -10.35 25.52 30.06
C ASN A 317 -10.80 26.45 28.94
N LYS A 318 -10.72 27.77 29.20
CA LYS A 318 -10.93 28.78 28.16
C LYS A 318 -9.76 28.80 27.19
N ASN A 319 -9.98 29.35 26.02
CA ASN A 319 -8.88 29.63 25.10
C ASN A 319 -7.82 30.50 25.76
N GLY A 320 -6.56 30.07 25.64
CA GLY A 320 -5.41 30.77 26.22
C GLY A 320 -5.33 30.72 27.75
N ALA A 321 -6.10 29.86 28.43
CA ALA A 321 -5.92 29.63 29.86
C ALA A 321 -4.51 29.08 30.15
N CYS A 322 -4.06 28.14 29.32
CA CYS A 322 -2.72 27.57 29.32
C CYS A 322 -2.19 27.45 27.87
N SER A 323 -1.06 26.75 27.67
CA SER A 323 -0.53 26.44 26.34
C SER A 323 -1.55 25.62 25.53
N ASP A 324 -1.56 25.78 24.21
CA ASP A 324 -2.33 24.91 23.31
C ASP A 324 -1.68 23.52 23.11
N GLY A 325 -0.47 23.30 23.64
CA GLY A 325 0.26 22.04 23.49
C GLY A 325 0.59 21.71 22.04
N GLY A 326 0.70 22.71 21.16
CA GLY A 326 0.90 22.53 19.72
C GLY A 326 -0.36 22.12 18.95
N THR A 327 -1.52 22.00 19.61
CA THR A 327 -2.79 21.63 18.97
C THR A 327 -3.15 22.64 17.88
N THR A 328 -3.48 22.15 16.69
CA THR A 328 -4.00 22.98 15.58
C THR A 328 -5.50 22.79 15.41
N GLY A 329 -6.15 23.80 14.84
CA GLY A 329 -7.49 23.69 14.29
C GLY A 329 -7.42 23.25 12.84
N ASN A 330 -8.05 22.14 12.48
CA ASN A 330 -7.74 21.37 11.26
C ASN A 330 -6.28 20.87 11.25
N THR A 331 -5.91 20.07 10.24
CA THR A 331 -4.54 19.55 10.10
C THR A 331 -4.02 19.63 8.66
N ALA A 332 -2.77 20.08 8.51
CA ALA A 332 -2.06 20.10 7.24
C ALA A 332 -1.84 18.68 6.67
N SER A 333 -1.80 17.64 7.51
CA SER A 333 -1.67 16.24 7.06
C SER A 333 -2.86 15.75 6.23
N GLN A 334 -4.02 16.40 6.37
CA GLN A 334 -5.20 16.20 5.53
C GLN A 334 -5.36 17.29 4.47
N LEU A 335 -4.29 18.04 4.18
CA LEU A 335 -4.24 19.16 3.23
C LEU A 335 -5.26 20.28 3.55
N GLN A 336 -5.60 20.43 4.84
CA GLN A 336 -6.51 21.46 5.31
C GLN A 336 -5.75 22.70 5.75
N PHE A 337 -6.35 23.87 5.55
CA PHE A 337 -5.84 25.11 6.12
C PHE A 337 -5.93 25.07 7.65
N GLU A 338 -4.81 25.24 8.34
CA GLU A 338 -4.75 25.22 9.80
C GLU A 338 -5.09 26.57 10.43
N TYR A 339 -5.76 26.50 11.57
CA TYR A 339 -6.15 27.64 12.39
C TYR A 339 -5.57 27.46 13.79
N SER A 340 -5.45 28.55 14.57
CA SER A 340 -5.23 28.38 16.00
C SER A 340 -6.52 27.87 16.68
N PRO A 341 -6.42 27.06 17.75
CA PRO A 341 -7.59 26.61 18.50
C PRO A 341 -8.51 27.76 18.97
N SER A 342 -7.94 28.92 19.25
CA SER A 342 -8.70 30.11 19.67
C SER A 342 -9.59 30.72 18.59
N VAL A 343 -9.32 30.42 17.31
CA VAL A 343 -10.16 30.83 16.18
C VAL A 343 -11.25 29.80 15.93
N MET A 344 -10.94 28.51 16.13
CA MET A 344 -11.88 27.41 15.89
C MET A 344 -12.97 27.33 16.95
N MET A 345 -12.58 27.48 18.22
CA MET A 345 -13.37 27.04 19.35
C MET A 345 -13.90 28.23 20.13
N GLN A 346 -15.22 28.37 20.31
CA GLN A 346 -15.78 29.51 21.02
C GLN A 346 -15.80 29.30 22.55
N ASP A 347 -15.50 30.34 23.33
CA ASP A 347 -15.57 30.28 24.81
C ASP A 347 -17.00 30.51 25.31
N ARG A 348 -17.85 29.50 25.15
CA ARG A 348 -19.28 29.54 25.50
C ARG A 348 -19.72 28.30 26.29
N VAL A 349 -20.82 28.44 27.01
CA VAL A 349 -21.59 27.32 27.58
C VAL A 349 -22.78 27.09 26.67
N PHE A 350 -22.77 25.95 25.99
CA PHE A 350 -23.81 25.54 25.05
C PHE A 350 -24.84 24.67 25.75
N TYR A 351 -26.07 24.69 25.27
CA TYR A 351 -27.14 23.84 25.77
C TYR A 351 -28.18 23.50 24.71
N ASP A 352 -28.63 22.25 24.77
CA ASP A 352 -29.81 21.74 24.09
C ASP A 352 -30.89 21.43 25.12
N VAL A 353 -32.11 21.90 24.88
CA VAL A 353 -33.23 21.68 25.80
C VAL A 353 -34.42 21.11 25.06
N LEU A 354 -34.77 19.86 25.38
CA LEU A 354 -35.96 19.19 24.85
C LEU A 354 -37.19 19.62 25.66
N LEU A 355 -38.11 20.33 25.02
CA LEU A 355 -39.26 20.96 25.68
C LEU A 355 -40.58 20.66 24.97
N THR A 356 -41.65 20.61 25.76
CA THR A 356 -43.05 20.56 25.31
C THR A 356 -43.65 21.96 25.03
N SER A 357 -42.95 23.01 25.46
CA SER A 357 -43.26 24.42 25.19
C SER A 357 -42.07 25.28 25.63
N ASN A 358 -41.95 26.49 25.12
CA ASN A 358 -40.83 27.39 25.44
C ASN A 358 -40.59 27.54 26.96
N ALA A 359 -39.32 27.72 27.34
CA ALA A 359 -38.85 27.92 28.71
C ALA A 359 -37.72 28.96 28.75
N HIS A 360 -37.29 29.34 29.96
CA HIS A 360 -36.13 30.21 30.19
C HIS A 360 -34.94 29.39 30.68
N VAL A 361 -33.74 29.75 30.23
CA VAL A 361 -32.48 29.16 30.70
C VAL A 361 -31.71 30.21 31.49
N GLU A 362 -31.21 29.82 32.65
CA GLU A 362 -30.25 30.60 33.44
C GLU A 362 -28.94 29.81 33.54
N VAL A 363 -27.82 30.46 33.22
CA VAL A 363 -26.49 29.86 33.33
C VAL A 363 -25.68 30.66 34.35
N SER A 364 -25.30 30.01 35.46
CA SER A 364 -24.40 30.57 36.46
C SER A 364 -22.98 30.10 36.22
N ILE A 365 -22.00 31.01 36.14
CA ILE A 365 -20.57 30.69 36.05
C ILE A 365 -19.85 31.36 37.22
N GLY A 366 -19.30 30.57 38.14
CA GLY A 366 -18.64 31.10 39.33
C GLY A 366 -19.56 31.96 40.20
N GLY A 367 -20.86 31.69 40.19
CA GLY A 367 -21.89 32.43 40.93
C GLY A 367 -22.47 33.64 40.19
N VAL A 368 -21.96 34.00 39.00
CA VAL A 368 -22.53 35.06 38.16
C VAL A 368 -23.59 34.47 37.24
N VAL A 369 -24.85 34.87 37.42
CA VAL A 369 -25.99 34.39 36.62
C VAL A 369 -26.14 35.20 35.35
N GLN A 370 -26.24 34.51 34.22
CA GLN A 370 -26.56 35.04 32.90
C GLN A 370 -27.88 34.45 32.42
N GLU A 371 -28.71 35.28 31.78
CA GLU A 371 -29.91 34.81 31.09
C GLU A 371 -29.51 34.23 29.74
N GLY A 372 -29.95 33.02 29.45
CA GLY A 372 -29.73 32.34 28.18
C GLY A 372 -30.72 32.78 27.12
N SER A 373 -30.28 32.77 25.85
CA SER A 373 -31.13 32.96 24.67
C SER A 373 -31.26 31.67 23.87
N TRP A 374 -32.25 31.62 22.99
CA TRP A 374 -32.35 30.58 21.97
C TRP A 374 -31.74 31.08 20.68
N ASP A 375 -30.73 30.36 20.20
CA ASP A 375 -30.14 30.57 18.89
C ASP A 375 -31.03 29.89 17.84
N GLN A 376 -31.56 28.69 18.16
CA GLN A 376 -32.50 27.96 17.31
C GLN A 376 -33.60 27.28 18.14
N GLY A 377 -34.78 27.11 17.53
CA GLY A 377 -35.94 26.51 18.17
C GLY A 377 -36.76 25.64 17.22
N PRO A 378 -37.54 24.69 17.76
CA PRO A 378 -38.30 23.72 16.99
C PRO A 378 -39.57 24.35 16.40
N TYR A 379 -40.10 23.74 15.33
CA TYR A 379 -41.36 24.15 14.72
C TYR A 379 -42.51 24.10 15.73
N GLN A 380 -43.25 25.22 15.84
CA GLN A 380 -44.35 25.43 16.80
C GLN A 380 -44.00 25.20 18.28
N GLY A 381 -42.70 25.19 18.63
CA GLY A 381 -42.24 25.24 20.01
C GLY A 381 -42.27 23.92 20.80
N VAL A 382 -42.40 22.78 20.11
CA VAL A 382 -42.31 21.44 20.70
C VAL A 382 -41.11 20.70 20.09
N GLY A 383 -40.08 20.42 20.87
CA GLY A 383 -38.85 19.81 20.39
C GLY A 383 -37.60 20.34 21.10
N VAL A 384 -36.45 20.20 20.45
CA VAL A 384 -35.17 20.66 20.98
C VAL A 384 -34.95 22.13 20.63
N TYR A 385 -34.69 22.93 21.65
CA TYR A 385 -34.18 24.30 21.55
C TYR A 385 -32.68 24.30 21.77
N HIS A 386 -31.96 25.09 21.00
CA HIS A 386 -30.51 25.23 21.09
C HIS A 386 -30.15 26.67 21.45
N GLY A 387 -29.15 26.83 22.31
CA GLY A 387 -28.62 28.14 22.65
C GLY A 387 -27.31 28.08 23.41
N SER A 388 -26.78 29.26 23.70
CA SER A 388 -25.51 29.37 24.40
C SER A 388 -25.35 30.70 25.13
N VAL A 389 -24.49 30.74 26.16
CA VAL A 389 -24.04 31.99 26.78
C VAL A 389 -22.52 32.13 26.69
N PRO A 390 -21.97 33.34 26.54
CA PRO A 390 -20.53 33.54 26.62
C PRO A 390 -20.01 33.22 28.03
N ILE A 391 -18.84 32.58 28.10
CA ILE A 391 -18.15 32.37 29.37
C ILE A 391 -17.66 33.72 29.94
N GLY A 392 -17.33 34.69 29.08
CA GLY A 392 -16.81 36.02 29.44
C GLY A 392 -15.38 36.01 30.01
N GLY A 393 -14.65 37.13 29.93
CA GLY A 393 -13.20 37.15 30.22
C GLY A 393 -12.81 36.84 31.68
N ALA A 394 -13.64 37.21 32.65
CA ALA A 394 -13.30 37.13 34.09
C ALA A 394 -13.87 35.92 34.84
N HIS A 395 -14.81 35.16 34.27
CA HIS A 395 -15.58 34.17 35.03
C HIS A 395 -14.88 32.80 35.08
N SER A 396 -14.58 32.31 36.28
CA SER A 396 -14.10 30.95 36.56
C SER A 396 -14.83 30.42 37.78
N GLY A 397 -14.98 29.10 37.87
CA GLY A 397 -15.71 28.44 38.95
C GLY A 397 -16.84 27.53 38.42
N PRO A 398 -17.69 27.01 39.32
CA PRO A 398 -18.74 26.05 38.99
C PRO A 398 -19.71 26.60 37.94
N VAL A 399 -20.14 25.73 37.01
CA VAL A 399 -21.18 26.03 36.03
C VAL A 399 -22.50 25.39 36.49
N VAL A 400 -23.58 26.17 36.55
CA VAL A 400 -24.93 25.67 36.85
C VAL A 400 -25.88 26.12 35.77
N VAL A 401 -26.48 25.18 35.05
CA VAL A 401 -27.49 25.47 34.00
C VAL A 401 -28.85 25.07 34.52
N THR A 402 -29.77 26.03 34.59
CA THR A 402 -31.13 25.83 35.14
C THR A 402 -32.17 26.19 34.10
N VAL A 403 -33.09 25.27 33.82
CA VAL A 403 -34.24 25.50 32.95
C VAL A 403 -35.47 25.76 33.80
N LYS A 404 -36.17 26.87 33.54
CA LYS A 404 -37.38 27.27 34.28
C LYS A 404 -38.53 27.59 33.36
N ARG A 405 -39.74 27.23 33.78
CA ARG A 405 -40.99 27.68 33.14
C ARG A 405 -41.92 28.23 34.21
N ALA A 406 -42.41 29.45 34.01
CA ALA A 406 -43.30 30.15 34.96
C ALA A 406 -42.78 30.14 36.42
N GLY A 407 -41.46 30.34 36.60
CA GLY A 407 -40.80 30.35 37.92
C GLY A 407 -40.55 28.97 38.55
N THR A 408 -41.01 27.88 37.93
CA THR A 408 -40.74 26.50 38.39
C THR A 408 -39.51 25.95 37.68
N THR A 409 -38.61 25.32 38.43
CA THR A 409 -37.44 24.64 37.86
C THR A 409 -37.84 23.31 37.25
N ILE A 410 -37.51 23.12 35.97
CA ILE A 410 -37.74 21.87 35.23
C ILE A 410 -36.57 20.93 35.47
N ALA A 411 -35.34 21.41 35.23
CA ALA A 411 -34.12 20.64 35.35
C ALA A 411 -32.94 21.57 35.69
N THR A 412 -31.95 21.03 36.41
CA THR A 412 -30.72 21.72 36.77
C THR A 412 -29.52 20.80 36.57
N VAL A 413 -28.54 21.25 35.78
CA VAL A 413 -27.24 20.59 35.64
C VAL A 413 -26.23 21.31 36.55
N ASN A 414 -25.56 20.54 37.41
CA ASN A 414 -24.40 21.02 38.17
C ASN A 414 -23.15 20.51 37.48
N GLY A 415 -22.46 21.39 36.76
CA GLY A 415 -21.32 21.05 35.94
C GLY A 415 -19.96 21.24 36.61
N ALA A 416 -18.93 20.75 35.92
CA ALA A 416 -17.54 21.00 36.26
C ALA A 416 -17.22 22.50 36.33
N SER A 417 -16.16 22.84 37.06
CA SER A 417 -15.73 24.24 37.17
C SER A 417 -14.90 24.65 35.97
N ILE A 418 -15.20 25.82 35.40
CA ILE A 418 -14.31 26.48 34.43
C ILE A 418 -13.08 27.00 35.19
N THR A 419 -11.89 26.59 34.77
CA THR A 419 -10.64 26.81 35.49
C THR A 419 -9.52 27.29 34.56
N ARG A 420 -8.55 27.99 35.16
CA ARG A 420 -7.28 28.35 34.52
C ARG A 420 -6.15 27.38 34.86
N ASN A 421 -6.41 26.41 35.74
CA ASN A 421 -5.46 25.35 36.04
C ASN A 421 -5.63 24.25 34.99
N CYS A 422 -4.55 23.87 34.34
CA CYS A 422 -4.57 22.82 33.33
C CYS A 422 -3.59 21.71 33.71
N ALA A 423 -3.95 20.47 33.36
CA ALA A 423 -3.05 19.32 33.50
C ALA A 423 -1.82 19.53 32.62
N GLU A 424 -0.63 19.31 33.18
CA GLU A 424 0.66 19.54 32.49
C GLU A 424 0.83 20.94 31.85
N GLY A 425 0.04 21.93 32.28
CA GLY A 425 0.08 23.29 31.70
C GLY A 425 -0.44 23.38 30.25
N ILE A 426 -1.25 22.42 29.80
CA ILE A 426 -1.84 22.36 28.45
C ILE A 426 -3.36 22.45 28.53
N ASN A 427 -3.98 23.28 27.69
CA ASN A 427 -5.44 23.39 27.61
C ASN A 427 -6.07 22.05 27.20
N ASN A 428 -7.09 21.63 27.95
CA ASN A 428 -7.95 20.54 27.52
C ASN A 428 -9.05 21.06 26.59
N TYR A 429 -9.03 20.63 25.33
CA TYR A 429 -10.05 20.96 24.32
C TYR A 429 -11.19 19.94 24.26
N ASN A 430 -11.11 18.85 25.02
CA ASN A 430 -12.22 17.92 25.24
C ASN A 430 -13.29 18.57 26.14
N PRO A 431 -14.57 18.62 25.74
CA PRO A 431 -15.59 19.29 26.53
C PRO A 431 -16.05 18.41 27.69
N TRP A 432 -16.50 19.08 28.74
CA TRP A 432 -17.35 18.46 29.75
C TRP A 432 -18.80 18.53 29.28
N VAL A 433 -19.53 17.42 29.32
CA VAL A 433 -20.95 17.35 28.96
C VAL A 433 -21.76 16.86 30.15
N GLY A 434 -22.88 17.49 30.42
CA GLY A 434 -23.81 17.04 31.44
C GLY A 434 -25.24 17.17 31.01
N SER A 435 -26.11 16.39 31.63
CA SER A 435 -27.54 16.43 31.38
C SER A 435 -28.34 16.36 32.68
N ALA A 436 -29.57 16.85 32.62
CA ALA A 436 -30.54 16.71 33.69
C ALA A 436 -31.94 16.62 33.08
N ALA A 437 -32.74 15.71 33.61
CA ALA A 437 -34.13 15.54 33.19
C ALA A 437 -35.09 15.99 34.30
N GLY A 438 -36.19 16.62 33.88
CA GLY A 438 -37.29 16.94 34.76
C GLY A 438 -38.18 15.73 35.06
N PRO A 439 -39.25 15.93 35.85
CA PRO A 439 -40.26 14.89 36.07
C PRO A 439 -40.93 14.50 34.75
N SER A 440 -41.56 13.32 34.72
CA SER A 440 -42.40 12.91 33.61
C SER A 440 -43.53 13.92 33.39
N VAL A 441 -43.82 14.21 32.12
CA VAL A 441 -44.90 15.09 31.68
C VAL A 441 -45.92 14.30 30.86
N SER A 442 -47.12 14.87 30.70
CA SER A 442 -48.09 14.33 29.73
C SER A 442 -47.47 14.27 28.35
N ALA A 443 -47.70 13.18 27.62
CA ALA A 443 -47.17 13.01 26.27
C ALA A 443 -47.62 14.16 25.36
N VAL A 444 -46.65 14.86 24.76
CA VAL A 444 -46.88 15.89 23.75
C VAL A 444 -46.21 15.45 22.44
N HIS A 445 -46.98 15.48 21.36
CA HIS A 445 -46.50 15.13 20.02
C HIS A 445 -45.99 16.38 19.30
N THR A 446 -44.98 16.20 18.46
CA THR A 446 -44.59 17.24 17.49
C THR A 446 -45.75 17.53 16.54
N HIS A 447 -45.88 18.78 16.11
CA HIS A 447 -47.10 19.30 15.47
C HIS A 447 -47.39 18.74 14.07
N SER A 448 -46.36 18.40 13.31
CA SER A 448 -46.47 17.87 11.95
C SER A 448 -45.39 16.82 11.70
N ASP A 449 -45.60 16.01 10.65
CA ASP A 449 -44.52 15.25 10.05
C ASP A 449 -43.51 16.24 9.44
N VAL A 450 -42.26 16.16 9.86
CA VAL A 450 -41.19 17.04 9.37
C VAL A 450 -40.92 16.88 7.88
N GLN A 451 -41.31 15.74 7.29
CA GLN A 451 -41.23 15.52 5.84
C GLN A 451 -42.26 16.33 5.05
N SER A 452 -43.35 16.78 5.69
CA SER A 452 -44.35 17.65 5.04
C SER A 452 -44.07 19.14 5.22
N LEU A 453 -42.95 19.50 5.85
CA LEU A 453 -42.54 20.88 6.11
C LEU A 453 -41.44 21.30 5.13
N ASP A 454 -41.45 22.59 4.78
CA ASP A 454 -40.44 23.21 3.94
C ASP A 454 -39.28 23.71 4.78
N CYS A 455 -38.12 23.94 4.16
CA CYS A 455 -37.08 24.72 4.84
C CYS A 455 -37.57 26.16 5.04
N VAL A 456 -37.31 26.74 6.22
CA VAL A 456 -37.67 28.13 6.55
C VAL A 456 -36.50 28.93 7.14
N GLU A 457 -35.34 28.28 7.28
CA GLU A 457 -34.09 28.90 7.69
C GLU A 457 -32.95 28.02 7.22
N GLY A 458 -31.99 28.61 6.53
CA GLY A 458 -30.82 27.91 6.01
C GLY A 458 -29.78 28.92 5.55
N PHE A 459 -28.63 28.42 5.13
CA PHE A 459 -27.52 29.25 4.70
C PHE A 459 -26.78 28.65 3.51
N GLY A 460 -26.00 29.50 2.84
CA GLY A 460 -25.03 29.12 1.82
C GLY A 460 -23.63 29.56 2.20
N VAL A 461 -22.62 29.04 1.51
CA VAL A 461 -21.21 29.46 1.67
C VAL A 461 -20.72 30.23 0.45
N TYR A 462 -19.66 31.03 0.62
CA TYR A 462 -19.02 31.79 -0.45
C TYR A 462 -20.04 32.64 -1.25
N GLU A 463 -20.10 32.47 -2.57
CA GLU A 463 -20.99 33.22 -3.46
C GLU A 463 -22.47 32.79 -3.35
N PHE A 464 -22.77 31.71 -2.62
CA PHE A 464 -24.15 31.25 -2.36
C PHE A 464 -24.77 31.92 -1.13
N THR A 465 -23.98 32.67 -0.36
CA THR A 465 -24.48 33.52 0.72
C THR A 465 -25.52 34.51 0.19
N GLY A 466 -26.59 34.75 0.93
CA GLY A 466 -27.68 35.63 0.50
C GLY A 466 -28.72 34.95 -0.39
N VAL A 467 -28.31 34.29 -1.48
CA VAL A 467 -29.26 33.52 -2.32
C VAL A 467 -29.80 32.31 -1.58
N CYS A 468 -28.95 31.54 -0.91
CA CYS A 468 -29.43 30.44 -0.06
C CYS A 468 -30.22 30.95 1.14
N ASP A 469 -29.80 32.04 1.77
CA ASP A 469 -30.51 32.61 2.92
C ASP A 469 -31.96 32.98 2.54
N PHE A 470 -32.13 33.63 1.39
CA PHE A 470 -33.43 33.98 0.86
C PHE A 470 -34.22 32.74 0.41
N ALA A 471 -33.62 31.87 -0.41
CA ALA A 471 -34.28 30.70 -0.96
C ALA A 471 -34.78 29.77 0.17
N CYS A 472 -33.89 29.44 1.12
CA CYS A 472 -34.20 28.56 2.24
C CYS A 472 -35.20 29.18 3.21
N ALA A 473 -35.21 30.50 3.42
CA ALA A 473 -36.24 31.16 4.22
C ALA A 473 -37.65 31.09 3.59
N ASN A 474 -37.72 30.81 2.28
CA ASN A 474 -38.94 30.87 1.48
C ASN A 474 -39.35 29.51 0.90
N GLY A 475 -38.81 28.42 1.44
CA GLY A 475 -39.24 27.05 1.09
C GLY A 475 -38.48 26.38 -0.04
N TYR A 476 -37.43 26.99 -0.58
CA TYR A 476 -36.58 26.37 -1.61
C TYR A 476 -35.13 26.28 -1.13
N CYS A 477 -34.72 25.12 -0.62
CA CYS A 477 -33.39 24.94 -0.03
C CYS A 477 -32.70 23.67 -0.56
N PRO A 478 -32.22 23.68 -1.81
CA PRO A 478 -31.62 22.48 -2.40
C PRO A 478 -30.35 22.10 -1.65
N SER A 479 -30.33 20.90 -1.03
CA SER A 479 -29.25 20.45 -0.15
C SER A 479 -27.87 20.32 -0.83
N ALA A 480 -27.83 20.31 -2.16
CA ALA A 480 -26.62 20.32 -2.98
C ALA A 480 -25.97 21.72 -3.15
N ALA A 481 -26.64 22.79 -2.72
CA ALA A 481 -26.13 24.16 -2.82
C ALA A 481 -26.37 25.01 -1.56
N CYS A 482 -27.37 24.66 -0.75
CA CYS A 482 -27.69 25.30 0.52
C CYS A 482 -27.79 24.28 1.65
N THR A 483 -27.63 24.72 2.90
CA THR A 483 -27.80 23.89 4.10
C THR A 483 -29.04 24.36 4.86
N CYS A 484 -30.02 23.47 5.03
CA CYS A 484 -31.22 23.78 5.82
C CYS A 484 -30.96 23.59 7.32
N LEU A 485 -31.34 24.60 8.11
CA LEU A 485 -31.19 24.63 9.56
C LEU A 485 -32.51 24.41 10.31
N ARG A 486 -33.64 24.78 9.71
CA ARG A 486 -34.96 24.60 10.31
C ARG A 486 -36.03 24.38 9.25
N LYS A 487 -36.91 23.41 9.52
CA LYS A 487 -38.14 23.20 8.76
C LYS A 487 -39.37 23.82 9.42
N GLY A 488 -40.34 24.25 8.60
CA GLY A 488 -41.59 24.88 9.02
C GLY A 488 -42.53 25.13 7.84
N GLU A 489 -43.52 25.99 8.04
CA GLU A 489 -44.41 26.45 6.96
C GLU A 489 -43.78 27.66 6.26
N ALA A 490 -43.36 27.49 5.01
CA ALA A 490 -42.81 28.57 4.21
C ALA A 490 -43.92 29.52 3.73
N ASN A 491 -43.59 30.81 3.62
CA ASN A 491 -44.48 31.84 3.09
C ASN A 491 -43.73 32.72 2.07
N PRO A 492 -43.40 32.17 0.87
CA PRO A 492 -42.65 32.89 -0.14
C PRO A 492 -43.40 34.15 -0.62
N PRO A 493 -42.70 35.25 -0.96
CA PRO A 493 -43.29 36.39 -1.65
C PRO A 493 -44.04 35.96 -2.91
N ASN A 494 -45.01 36.75 -3.38
CA ASN A 494 -45.73 36.41 -4.61
C ASN A 494 -44.75 36.35 -5.81
N PRO A 495 -44.90 35.37 -6.72
CA PRO A 495 -44.14 35.33 -7.97
C PRO A 495 -44.28 36.63 -8.77
N THR A 496 -43.15 37.20 -9.15
CA THR A 496 -43.02 38.42 -9.96
C THR A 496 -43.06 38.12 -11.46
N GLY A 497 -42.85 36.86 -11.86
CA GLY A 497 -42.71 36.43 -13.25
C GLY A 497 -41.35 36.71 -13.86
N VAL A 498 -40.38 37.20 -13.08
CA VAL A 498 -39.00 37.42 -13.53
C VAL A 498 -38.25 36.09 -13.51
N THR A 499 -37.87 35.58 -14.68
CA THR A 499 -36.99 34.41 -14.77
C THR A 499 -35.54 34.81 -14.54
N GLY A 500 -34.94 34.30 -13.46
CA GLY A 500 -33.53 34.49 -13.15
C GLY A 500 -32.65 33.36 -13.67
N TYR A 501 -31.43 33.72 -14.03
CA TYR A 501 -30.37 32.82 -14.50
C TYR A 501 -29.05 33.18 -13.81
N PRO A 502 -28.11 32.24 -13.68
CA PRO A 502 -26.75 32.54 -13.26
C PRO A 502 -26.10 33.58 -14.19
N ARG A 503 -25.29 34.47 -13.61
CA ARG A 503 -24.45 35.40 -14.38
C ARG A 503 -23.38 34.63 -15.18
N LEU A 504 -22.88 35.26 -16.25
CA LEU A 504 -21.84 34.67 -17.09
C LEU A 504 -20.60 34.32 -16.24
N GLY A 505 -20.12 33.08 -16.35
CA GLY A 505 -18.99 32.56 -15.56
C GLY A 505 -19.35 32.01 -14.18
N LYS A 506 -20.62 32.09 -13.74
CA LYS A 506 -21.09 31.47 -12.49
C LYS A 506 -21.43 30.00 -12.69
N SER A 507 -21.31 29.22 -11.60
CA SER A 507 -21.63 27.78 -11.59
C SER A 507 -23.07 27.50 -12.02
N GLY A 508 -23.29 26.38 -12.70
CA GLY A 508 -24.64 25.85 -12.95
C GLY A 508 -25.44 25.55 -11.68
N SER A 509 -24.78 25.39 -10.52
CA SER A 509 -25.46 25.22 -9.22
C SER A 509 -26.37 26.41 -8.83
N PHE A 510 -26.20 27.58 -9.46
CA PHE A 510 -27.06 28.74 -9.26
C PHE A 510 -28.37 28.68 -10.07
N VAL A 511 -28.54 27.76 -11.02
CA VAL A 511 -29.69 27.77 -11.95
C VAL A 511 -31.02 27.73 -11.22
N GLY A 512 -31.18 26.76 -10.31
CA GLY A 512 -32.40 26.63 -9.51
C GLY A 512 -32.61 27.81 -8.57
N LEU A 513 -31.55 28.24 -7.88
CA LEU A 513 -31.57 29.35 -6.92
C LEU A 513 -31.92 30.69 -7.58
N CYS A 514 -31.23 31.07 -8.66
CA CYS A 514 -31.53 32.30 -9.38
C CYS A 514 -32.93 32.30 -9.99
N SER A 515 -33.40 31.15 -10.50
CA SER A 515 -34.76 31.02 -11.03
C SER A 515 -35.79 31.29 -9.94
N PHE A 516 -35.62 30.68 -8.76
CA PHE A 516 -36.51 30.87 -7.62
C PHE A 516 -36.42 32.30 -7.06
N ASP A 517 -35.24 32.74 -6.66
CA ASP A 517 -35.02 34.00 -5.95
C ASP A 517 -35.48 35.21 -6.78
N CYS A 518 -35.08 35.27 -8.07
CA CYS A 518 -35.46 36.39 -8.93
C CYS A 518 -36.97 36.42 -9.16
N ASN A 519 -37.60 35.24 -9.31
CA ASN A 519 -39.05 35.15 -9.43
C ASN A 519 -39.74 35.59 -8.14
N HIS A 520 -39.11 35.47 -6.98
CA HIS A 520 -39.65 35.92 -5.69
C HIS A 520 -39.12 37.30 -5.24
N GLY A 521 -38.51 38.07 -6.15
CA GLY A 521 -38.16 39.48 -5.94
C GLY A 521 -36.77 39.74 -5.34
N TYR A 522 -35.93 38.71 -5.19
CA TYR A 522 -34.54 38.84 -4.78
C TYR A 522 -33.62 38.41 -5.95
N CYS A 523 -33.03 39.35 -6.65
CA CYS A 523 -32.19 39.05 -7.82
C CYS A 523 -30.83 39.75 -7.70
N PRO A 524 -29.89 39.21 -6.88
CA PRO A 524 -28.61 39.86 -6.65
C PRO A 524 -27.76 39.85 -7.93
N ASP A 525 -27.48 41.03 -8.46
CA ASP A 525 -26.78 41.22 -9.74
C ASP A 525 -25.36 40.63 -9.80
N SER A 526 -24.75 40.34 -8.64
CA SER A 526 -23.43 39.71 -8.52
C SER A 526 -23.42 38.24 -8.96
N VAL A 527 -24.54 37.54 -8.83
CA VAL A 527 -24.65 36.09 -9.08
C VAL A 527 -25.80 35.74 -10.02
N CYS A 528 -26.90 36.49 -9.99
CA CYS A 528 -28.07 36.27 -10.82
C CYS A 528 -28.28 37.41 -11.83
N GLY A 529 -28.98 37.10 -12.92
CA GLY A 529 -29.39 38.06 -13.94
C GLY A 529 -30.58 37.53 -14.75
N THR A 530 -31.07 38.31 -15.71
CA THR A 530 -32.27 37.98 -16.50
C THR A 530 -31.96 37.49 -17.92
N ILE A 531 -30.67 37.41 -18.26
CA ILE A 531 -30.21 36.91 -19.56
C ILE A 531 -30.06 35.38 -19.46
N PRO A 532 -30.70 34.59 -20.34
CA PRO A 532 -30.59 33.13 -20.32
C PRO A 532 -29.15 32.64 -20.33
N ASN A 533 -28.83 31.80 -19.36
CA ASN A 533 -27.53 31.19 -19.16
C ASN A 533 -27.70 29.98 -18.23
N ASP A 534 -27.08 28.86 -18.54
CA ASP A 534 -27.16 27.64 -17.72
C ASP A 534 -26.03 27.54 -16.69
N GLY A 535 -25.17 28.56 -16.64
CA GLY A 535 -23.95 28.56 -15.86
C GLY A 535 -22.84 27.73 -16.51
N VAL A 536 -21.68 27.68 -15.87
CA VAL A 536 -20.54 26.87 -16.32
C VAL A 536 -20.43 25.60 -15.49
N LEU A 537 -20.06 24.50 -16.15
CA LEU A 537 -19.60 23.30 -15.46
C LEU A 537 -18.18 23.55 -14.96
N LEU A 538 -18.03 23.63 -13.64
CA LEU A 538 -16.74 23.76 -13.00
C LEU A 538 -16.05 22.39 -12.97
N GLY A 539 -14.74 22.36 -13.26
CA GLY A 539 -13.93 21.14 -13.11
C GLY A 539 -13.63 20.76 -11.65
N TYR A 540 -14.23 21.48 -10.70
CA TYR A 540 -14.08 21.31 -9.25
C TYR A 540 -15.40 21.72 -8.56
N SER A 541 -15.62 21.27 -7.33
CA SER A 541 -16.81 21.69 -6.57
C SER A 541 -16.64 23.13 -6.06
N PRO A 542 -17.62 24.03 -6.28
CA PRO A 542 -17.57 25.40 -5.78
C PRO A 542 -17.69 25.49 -4.24
N PHE A 543 -17.91 24.35 -3.57
CA PHE A 543 -18.05 24.24 -2.12
C PHE A 543 -16.79 23.69 -1.44
N LEU A 544 -15.72 23.40 -2.18
CA LEU A 544 -14.46 22.97 -1.58
C LEU A 544 -13.90 24.07 -0.67
N PRO A 545 -13.47 23.73 0.56
CA PRO A 545 -12.81 24.69 1.42
C PRO A 545 -11.52 25.19 0.76
N PRO A 546 -11.15 26.47 0.96
CA PRO A 546 -9.90 26.98 0.46
C PRO A 546 -8.72 26.28 1.16
N ALA A 547 -7.76 25.79 0.37
CA ALA A 547 -6.47 25.33 0.84
C ALA A 547 -5.46 26.48 0.76
N CYS A 548 -4.34 26.35 1.48
CA CYS A 548 -3.21 27.22 1.20
C CYS A 548 -2.67 26.93 -0.21
N THR A 549 -2.31 27.98 -0.95
CA THR A 549 -1.75 27.89 -2.32
C THR A 549 -0.43 28.61 -2.47
N GLY A 550 0.10 29.15 -1.37
CA GLY A 550 1.41 29.77 -1.29
C GLY A 550 1.69 30.20 0.14
N GLY A 551 2.90 29.96 0.63
CA GLY A 551 3.28 30.27 2.01
C GLY A 551 4.76 30.60 2.13
N THR A 552 5.19 31.06 3.30
CA THR A 552 6.58 31.44 3.62
C THR A 552 6.93 30.95 5.02
N ALA A 553 8.21 30.73 5.31
CA ALA A 553 8.62 30.33 6.64
C ALA A 553 8.36 31.44 7.68
N ARG A 554 7.99 31.04 8.90
CA ARG A 554 7.82 31.99 10.01
C ARG A 554 9.16 32.62 10.41
N ALA A 555 9.07 33.79 11.05
CA ALA A 555 10.25 34.49 11.57
C ALA A 555 11.07 33.58 12.51
N GLY A 556 12.36 33.44 12.22
CA GLY A 556 13.26 32.54 12.96
C GLY A 556 13.44 31.15 12.34
N LEU A 557 12.61 30.77 11.36
CA LEU A 557 12.65 29.45 10.68
C LEU A 557 13.05 29.57 9.20
N GLY A 558 13.91 30.53 8.85
CA GLY A 558 14.26 30.81 7.45
C GLY A 558 14.84 29.62 6.67
N ALA A 559 15.37 28.60 7.36
CA ALA A 559 15.81 27.35 6.75
C ALA A 559 14.66 26.53 6.12
N PHE A 560 13.42 26.70 6.59
CA PHE A 560 12.23 26.06 6.02
C PHE A 560 11.59 26.87 4.88
N GLN A 561 12.19 27.97 4.42
CA GLN A 561 11.56 28.85 3.42
C GLN A 561 11.14 28.08 2.17
N GLY A 562 12.05 27.30 1.58
CA GLY A 562 11.74 26.49 0.39
C GLY A 562 10.68 25.41 0.64
N LEU A 563 10.67 24.81 1.83
CA LEU A 563 9.66 23.82 2.23
C LEU A 563 8.28 24.45 2.39
N CYS A 564 8.20 25.62 3.01
CA CYS A 564 6.95 26.36 3.12
C CYS A 564 6.48 26.85 1.75
N ASP A 565 7.38 27.28 0.86
CA ASP A 565 7.02 27.67 -0.51
C ASP A 565 6.40 26.48 -1.27
N PHE A 566 7.01 25.28 -1.18
CA PHE A 566 6.54 24.07 -1.86
C PHE A 566 5.29 23.46 -1.21
N GLY A 567 5.36 23.15 0.09
CA GLY A 567 4.31 22.48 0.84
C GLY A 567 3.02 23.29 0.84
N CYS A 568 3.11 24.59 1.16
CA CYS A 568 1.94 25.46 1.20
C CYS A 568 1.33 25.69 -0.19
N HIS A 569 2.08 25.53 -1.29
CA HIS A 569 1.51 25.57 -2.64
C HIS A 569 0.60 24.37 -2.93
N LEU A 570 0.87 23.24 -2.30
CA LEU A 570 0.13 21.99 -2.43
C LEU A 570 -0.86 21.74 -1.28
N GLY A 571 -1.12 22.75 -0.43
CA GLY A 571 -2.04 22.67 0.70
C GLY A 571 -1.44 22.15 2.01
N PHE A 572 -0.23 21.58 2.02
CA PHE A 572 0.46 21.15 3.24
C PHE A 572 1.20 22.34 3.87
N CYS A 573 0.51 23.09 4.74
CA CYS A 573 1.02 24.34 5.31
C CYS A 573 0.89 24.38 6.83
N PRO A 574 1.78 23.69 7.59
CA PRO A 574 1.71 23.66 9.04
C PRO A 574 1.94 25.05 9.65
N ILE A 575 0.99 25.56 10.44
CA ILE A 575 0.97 26.95 10.96
C ILE A 575 2.10 27.24 11.96
N HIS A 576 2.68 26.20 12.54
CA HIS A 576 3.80 26.33 13.48
C HIS A 576 5.14 26.57 12.79
N ALA A 577 5.31 26.12 11.53
CA ALA A 577 6.50 26.38 10.72
C ALA A 577 6.29 27.45 9.63
N CYS A 578 5.10 27.49 9.02
CA CYS A 578 4.81 28.29 7.84
C CYS A 578 3.71 29.34 8.09
N THR A 579 3.74 30.42 7.29
CA THR A 579 2.69 31.43 7.18
C THR A 579 2.07 31.32 5.79
N CYS A 580 0.78 31.03 5.71
CA CYS A 580 0.08 31.04 4.43
C CYS A 580 -0.09 32.49 3.92
N LEU A 581 0.30 32.74 2.67
CA LEU A 581 0.26 34.04 2.00
C LEU A 581 -0.94 34.18 1.06
N SER A 582 -1.42 33.07 0.51
CA SER A 582 -2.58 33.02 -0.39
C SER A 582 -3.35 31.72 -0.23
N THR A 583 -4.67 31.80 -0.42
CA THR A 583 -5.57 30.65 -0.38
C THR A 583 -6.30 30.47 -1.70
N GLY A 584 -6.68 29.24 -2.02
CA GLY A 584 -7.40 28.92 -3.25
C GLY A 584 -7.86 27.47 -3.31
N ILE A 585 -8.14 26.96 -4.51
CA ILE A 585 -8.51 25.57 -4.72
C ILE A 585 -7.30 24.69 -4.44
N LEU A 586 -7.50 23.57 -3.73
CA LEU A 586 -6.44 22.60 -3.47
C LEU A 586 -5.81 22.13 -4.80
N VAL A 587 -4.50 22.30 -4.90
CA VAL A 587 -3.72 21.83 -6.04
C VAL A 587 -3.48 20.33 -5.89
N GLN A 588 -3.71 19.56 -6.95
CA GLN A 588 -3.44 18.12 -6.94
C GLN A 588 -1.95 17.87 -6.69
N THR A 589 -1.63 17.15 -5.62
CA THR A 589 -0.26 16.79 -5.28
C THR A 589 0.34 15.86 -6.36
N PRO A 590 1.64 15.97 -6.66
CA PRO A 590 2.35 14.95 -7.43
C PRO A 590 2.16 13.56 -6.79
N PRO A 591 2.24 12.45 -7.56
CA PRO A 591 2.21 11.11 -6.98
C PRO A 591 3.30 10.95 -5.90
N LYS A 592 2.96 10.25 -4.81
CA LYS A 592 3.96 9.92 -3.79
C LYS A 592 5.07 9.06 -4.36
N THR A 593 6.27 9.29 -3.89
CA THR A 593 7.46 8.49 -4.13
C THR A 593 7.88 7.80 -2.83
N ASP A 594 8.71 6.76 -2.91
CA ASP A 594 9.22 6.07 -1.70
C ASP A 594 10.28 6.89 -0.94
N LYS A 595 10.48 8.16 -1.30
CA LYS A 595 11.41 9.08 -0.63
C LYS A 595 10.71 9.67 0.60
N SER A 596 11.38 9.64 1.75
CA SER A 596 10.98 10.36 2.95
C SER A 596 12.15 11.18 3.49
N GLY A 597 11.89 12.32 4.12
CA GLY A 597 12.91 13.22 4.65
C GLY A 597 12.55 13.75 6.04
N TYR A 598 13.56 14.18 6.78
CA TYR A 598 13.44 14.72 8.13
C TYR A 598 14.30 15.98 8.26
N SER A 599 13.87 16.96 9.05
CA SER A 599 14.68 18.17 9.29
C SER A 599 15.95 17.86 10.08
N PHE A 600 17.07 18.51 9.71
CA PHE A 600 18.35 18.48 10.43
C PHE A 600 18.64 19.74 11.25
N LEU A 601 17.65 20.62 11.42
CA LEU A 601 17.80 21.74 12.34
C LEU A 601 17.88 21.21 13.79
N ASP A 602 18.45 22.01 14.70
CA ASP A 602 18.55 21.75 16.15
C ASP A 602 17.37 20.88 16.67
N GLU A 603 17.63 19.85 17.48
CA GLU A 603 16.62 18.90 18.00
C GLU A 603 15.41 19.58 18.69
N SER A 604 15.52 20.87 19.01
CA SER A 604 14.43 21.71 19.52
C SER A 604 13.46 22.28 18.47
N VAL A 605 13.70 22.06 17.16
CA VAL A 605 12.91 22.62 16.05
C VAL A 605 12.19 21.51 15.28
N ASP A 606 10.89 21.36 15.53
CA ASP A 606 9.99 20.47 14.78
C ASP A 606 9.71 21.03 13.38
N ASP A 607 9.83 20.20 12.34
CA ASP A 607 9.51 20.56 10.97
C ASP A 607 8.04 20.32 10.62
N HIS A 608 7.27 19.76 11.56
CA HIS A 608 5.85 19.49 11.44
C HIS A 608 5.51 18.67 10.18
N GLY A 609 6.41 17.75 9.81
CA GLY A 609 6.25 16.88 8.65
C GLY A 609 6.53 17.53 7.30
N LEU A 610 7.03 18.78 7.26
CA LEU A 610 7.38 19.48 6.02
C LEU A 610 8.38 18.68 5.18
N CYS A 611 9.43 18.13 5.79
CA CYS A 611 10.42 17.37 5.05
C CYS A 611 9.86 16.05 4.54
N LYS A 612 9.05 15.36 5.35
CA LYS A 612 8.39 14.12 4.94
C LYS A 612 7.50 14.38 3.73
N PHE A 613 6.59 15.35 3.83
CA PHE A 613 5.67 15.70 2.76
C PHE A 613 6.41 16.15 1.49
N ALA A 614 7.37 17.05 1.64
CA ALA A 614 8.11 17.59 0.52
C ALA A 614 8.89 16.49 -0.23
N CYS A 615 9.60 15.63 0.50
CA CYS A 615 10.39 14.55 -0.10
C CYS A 615 9.50 13.47 -0.72
N GLU A 616 8.37 13.09 -0.10
CA GLU A 616 7.39 12.15 -0.69
C GLU A 616 6.85 12.67 -2.02
N HIS A 617 6.72 13.99 -2.18
CA HIS A 617 6.21 14.64 -3.39
C HIS A 617 7.31 15.22 -4.31
N GLY A 618 8.56 14.76 -4.16
CA GLY A 618 9.64 15.02 -5.13
C GLY A 618 10.45 16.31 -4.91
N TYR A 619 10.25 17.04 -3.81
CA TYR A 619 11.04 18.20 -3.40
C TYR A 619 11.76 17.94 -2.08
N CYS A 620 13.04 17.57 -2.12
CA CYS A 620 13.81 17.21 -0.92
C CYS A 620 15.07 18.08 -0.79
N PRO A 621 14.94 19.32 -0.27
CA PRO A 621 16.07 20.26 -0.12
C PRO A 621 16.99 19.87 1.05
N ASP A 622 18.26 20.31 1.06
CA ASP A 622 19.29 19.92 2.04
C ASP A 622 18.92 20.09 3.53
N VAL A 623 18.02 21.03 3.86
CA VAL A 623 17.48 21.21 5.23
C VAL A 623 16.72 19.97 5.71
N CYS A 624 16.16 19.23 4.76
CA CYS A 624 15.63 17.90 4.93
C CYS A 624 16.72 16.91 4.59
N GLY A 625 17.10 16.06 5.52
CA GLY A 625 17.70 14.83 5.05
C GLY A 625 17.43 13.63 5.90
N LYS A 626 18.32 12.67 5.73
CA LYS A 626 18.12 11.31 6.19
C LYS A 626 18.51 11.25 7.66
N ARG A 627 17.53 10.98 8.52
CA ARG A 627 17.64 10.78 9.98
C ARG A 627 19.06 10.38 10.42
N PRO A 628 19.71 11.10 11.35
CA PRO A 628 20.93 10.60 11.97
C PRO A 628 20.54 9.40 12.84
N VAL A 629 20.92 8.20 12.43
CA VAL A 629 20.99 7.06 13.34
C VAL A 629 22.05 7.42 14.38
N GLY A 630 21.62 7.64 15.62
CA GLY A 630 22.51 7.96 16.72
C GLY A 630 23.65 6.95 16.83
N GLY A 631 24.88 7.47 16.96
CA GLY A 631 26.15 6.81 17.28
C GLY A 631 26.24 5.30 17.09
N GLY A 632 26.82 4.87 15.96
CA GLY A 632 27.23 3.47 15.75
C GLY A 632 27.48 3.02 14.31
N ASN A 633 27.27 3.86 13.27
CA ASN A 633 27.27 3.39 11.87
C ASN A 633 28.66 3.28 11.18
N GLU A 634 29.70 2.88 11.91
CA GLU A 634 31.04 2.64 11.34
C GLU A 634 31.23 1.15 11.05
N CYS A 635 31.82 0.81 9.90
CA CYS A 635 32.20 -0.56 9.58
C CYS A 635 33.27 -1.09 10.55
N LEU A 636 32.96 -2.19 11.25
CA LEU A 636 33.90 -2.87 12.14
C LEU A 636 34.33 -4.23 11.55
N VAL A 637 35.63 -4.53 11.60
CA VAL A 637 36.17 -5.83 11.12
C VAL A 637 35.65 -7.00 11.95
N GLY A 638 35.36 -6.77 13.24
CA GLY A 638 34.82 -7.79 14.15
C GLY A 638 33.39 -8.22 13.86
N ASP A 639 32.68 -7.50 12.98
CA ASP A 639 31.28 -7.74 12.60
C ASP A 639 31.15 -8.68 11.38
N ARG A 640 32.24 -9.34 10.97
CA ARG A 640 32.29 -10.25 9.82
C ARG A 640 31.41 -11.47 10.05
N MET A 641 30.47 -11.72 9.12
CA MET A 641 29.55 -12.85 9.18
C MET A 641 29.96 -14.04 8.30
N TYR A 642 30.86 -13.84 7.34
CA TYR A 642 31.36 -14.89 6.45
C TYR A 642 32.14 -15.96 7.23
N SER A 643 31.87 -17.24 6.95
CA SER A 643 32.62 -18.36 7.53
C SER A 643 33.81 -18.76 6.66
N ASP A 644 34.98 -18.92 7.24
CA ASP A 644 36.17 -19.46 6.57
C ASP A 644 36.18 -21.02 6.53
N GLU A 645 35.09 -21.68 6.92
CA GLU A 645 34.95 -23.15 6.86
C GLU A 645 34.85 -23.65 5.41
N ASP A 646 35.68 -24.62 5.06
CA ASP A 646 35.59 -25.32 3.77
C ASP A 646 34.37 -26.26 3.76
N VAL A 647 33.51 -26.09 2.77
CA VAL A 647 32.40 -27.01 2.50
C VAL A 647 32.83 -27.95 1.38
N PRO A 648 32.55 -29.26 1.46
CA PRO A 648 32.82 -30.18 0.37
C PRO A 648 32.22 -29.67 -0.94
N GLN A 649 33.08 -29.36 -1.91
CA GLN A 649 32.68 -28.99 -3.26
C GLN A 649 32.87 -30.19 -4.17
N GLU A 650 31.81 -30.57 -4.87
CA GLU A 650 31.95 -31.44 -6.03
C GLU A 650 32.34 -30.63 -7.27
N GLY A 651 32.95 -31.28 -8.25
CA GLY A 651 33.28 -30.60 -9.50
C GLY A 651 32.02 -30.30 -10.30
N VAL A 652 32.02 -29.19 -11.06
CA VAL A 652 30.92 -28.93 -12.00
C VAL A 652 30.87 -30.06 -13.03
N GLY A 653 29.73 -30.76 -13.06
CA GLY A 653 29.48 -31.92 -13.92
C GLY A 653 29.76 -31.64 -15.40
N VAL A 654 30.09 -32.70 -16.13
CA VAL A 654 30.13 -32.64 -17.60
C VAL A 654 28.68 -32.66 -18.09
N TRP A 655 28.35 -31.82 -19.08
CA TRP A 655 27.06 -31.97 -19.75
C TRP A 655 26.96 -33.38 -20.34
N SER A 656 25.90 -34.10 -20.01
CA SER A 656 25.74 -35.53 -20.31
C SER A 656 24.93 -35.77 -21.60
N TRP A 657 25.11 -36.95 -22.21
CA TRP A 657 24.46 -37.37 -23.47
C TRP A 657 22.95 -37.57 -23.36
N ASP A 658 22.46 -37.58 -22.11
CA ASP A 658 21.09 -37.81 -21.68
C ASP A 658 20.31 -36.51 -21.46
N GLY A 659 20.85 -35.34 -21.85
CA GLY A 659 20.24 -33.99 -21.76
C GLY A 659 18.88 -33.81 -22.46
N GLN A 660 18.22 -34.91 -22.78
CA GLN A 660 16.79 -35.03 -22.87
C GLN A 660 16.14 -34.61 -21.54
N LYS A 661 15.03 -33.92 -21.72
CA LYS A 661 14.03 -33.70 -20.68
C LYS A 661 13.79 -35.02 -19.91
N LEU A 662 13.89 -34.98 -18.58
CA LEU A 662 13.45 -36.07 -17.70
C LEU A 662 11.93 -36.19 -17.81
N ASP A 663 11.48 -37.02 -18.73
CA ASP A 663 10.06 -37.26 -18.96
C ASP A 663 9.51 -38.22 -17.90
N HIS A 664 10.31 -39.17 -17.40
CA HIS A 664 9.89 -40.13 -16.38
C HIS A 664 10.84 -40.25 -15.18
N ALA A 665 10.30 -40.59 -14.01
CA ALA A 665 11.04 -40.73 -12.76
C ALA A 665 11.99 -41.94 -12.76
N GLU A 666 11.69 -42.98 -13.54
CA GLU A 666 12.53 -44.16 -13.76
C GLU A 666 13.59 -43.97 -14.86
N ASP A 667 13.53 -42.87 -15.62
CA ASP A 667 14.55 -42.59 -16.61
C ASP A 667 15.86 -42.31 -15.87
N THR A 668 16.97 -42.87 -16.33
CA THR A 668 18.33 -42.59 -15.84
C THR A 668 18.78 -43.35 -14.57
N ASP A 669 19.96 -42.99 -14.02
CA ASP A 669 20.55 -43.61 -12.84
C ASP A 669 19.87 -43.22 -11.51
N GLY A 670 18.97 -42.23 -11.54
CA GLY A 670 18.28 -41.72 -10.36
C GLY A 670 18.98 -40.56 -9.66
N THR A 671 20.12 -40.05 -10.12
CA THR A 671 20.89 -39.03 -9.37
C THR A 671 20.32 -37.62 -9.58
N GLN A 672 20.13 -36.88 -8.48
CA GLN A 672 19.75 -35.46 -8.46
C GLN A 672 20.48 -34.69 -7.37
N TYR A 673 20.55 -33.37 -7.52
CA TYR A 673 21.26 -32.48 -6.59
C TYR A 673 20.38 -31.32 -6.13
N VAL A 674 20.43 -31.00 -4.84
CA VAL A 674 19.80 -29.80 -4.29
C VAL A 674 20.87 -28.92 -3.67
N THR A 675 21.06 -27.71 -4.20
CA THR A 675 22.03 -26.75 -3.65
C THR A 675 21.35 -25.83 -2.64
N ILE A 676 21.95 -25.64 -1.47
CA ILE A 676 21.51 -24.64 -0.49
C ILE A 676 22.63 -23.61 -0.35
N VAL A 677 22.30 -22.35 -0.61
CA VAL A 677 23.20 -21.20 -0.49
C VAL A 677 22.79 -20.38 0.73
N ASN A 678 23.69 -20.32 1.72
CA ASN A 678 23.45 -19.61 2.96
C ASN A 678 24.16 -18.25 2.95
N LEU A 679 23.39 -17.19 2.76
CA LEU A 679 23.85 -15.81 2.84
C LEU A 679 23.24 -15.08 4.07
N THR A 680 22.97 -15.83 5.15
CA THR A 680 22.49 -15.32 6.44
C THR A 680 23.65 -15.29 7.45
N PRO A 681 23.56 -14.53 8.57
CA PRO A 681 24.55 -14.57 9.64
C PRO A 681 24.70 -15.95 10.31
N TYR A 682 23.73 -16.83 10.13
CA TYR A 682 23.55 -18.02 10.94
C TYR A 682 24.03 -19.26 10.19
N ARG A 683 24.65 -20.21 10.89
CA ARG A 683 24.87 -21.55 10.33
C ARG A 683 23.52 -22.23 10.10
N MET A 684 23.30 -22.80 8.92
CA MET A 684 22.15 -23.68 8.68
C MET A 684 22.53 -25.09 9.07
N VAL A 685 21.98 -25.58 10.18
CA VAL A 685 22.26 -26.90 10.74
C VAL A 685 21.23 -27.90 10.22
N HIS A 686 21.69 -28.95 9.57
CA HIS A 686 20.83 -30.06 9.13
C HIS A 686 20.43 -30.90 10.35
N THR A 687 19.13 -31.21 10.46
CA THR A 687 18.54 -31.91 11.59
C THR A 687 17.85 -33.21 11.13
N PRO A 688 17.84 -34.28 11.96
CA PRO A 688 17.25 -35.56 11.57
C PRO A 688 15.77 -35.45 11.16
N GLY A 689 15.42 -36.04 10.02
CA GLY A 689 14.05 -36.19 9.52
C GLY A 689 13.58 -37.65 9.48
N PRO A 690 12.38 -37.93 8.93
CA PRO A 690 11.95 -39.28 8.58
C PRO A 690 12.96 -39.94 7.62
N GLU A 691 13.08 -41.27 7.68
CA GLU A 691 13.88 -42.00 6.69
C GLU A 691 13.34 -41.74 5.26
N PRO A 692 14.20 -41.39 4.29
CA PRO A 692 13.78 -41.13 2.93
C PRO A 692 13.28 -42.42 2.27
N TYR A 693 12.12 -42.36 1.62
CA TYR A 693 11.47 -43.50 1.00
C TYR A 693 11.77 -43.53 -0.52
N GLN A 694 12.25 -44.67 -1.01
CA GLN A 694 12.68 -44.91 -2.41
C GLN A 694 13.91 -44.11 -2.85
N PHE A 695 14.83 -43.83 -1.91
CA PHE A 695 16.15 -43.26 -2.18
C PHE A 695 17.26 -44.23 -1.76
N SER A 696 18.29 -44.35 -2.57
CA SER A 696 19.51 -45.13 -2.32
C SER A 696 20.66 -44.26 -1.77
N VAL A 697 20.61 -42.94 -1.99
CA VAL A 697 21.55 -41.93 -1.43
C VAL A 697 20.74 -40.73 -0.92
N TRP A 698 21.13 -40.19 0.25
CA TRP A 698 20.49 -39.03 0.88
C TRP A 698 21.51 -38.22 1.72
N GLU A 699 22.30 -37.36 1.07
CA GLU A 699 23.48 -36.71 1.67
C GLU A 699 23.28 -35.21 1.96
N PHE A 700 22.29 -34.90 2.78
CA PHE A 700 22.12 -33.54 3.30
C PHE A 700 23.02 -33.25 4.51
N GLY A 701 23.55 -32.02 4.58
CA GLY A 701 24.35 -31.59 5.73
C GLY A 701 24.34 -30.08 5.94
N ASP A 702 25.09 -29.64 6.95
CA ASP A 702 25.17 -28.25 7.38
C ASP A 702 25.73 -27.33 6.29
N VAL A 703 25.26 -26.08 6.30
CA VAL A 703 25.73 -25.01 5.41
C VAL A 703 26.18 -23.81 6.26
N PRO A 704 27.50 -23.55 6.38
CA PRO A 704 28.04 -22.37 7.05
C PRO A 704 27.57 -21.06 6.39
N SER A 705 27.61 -19.95 7.14
CA SER A 705 27.34 -18.61 6.61
C SER A 705 28.32 -18.24 5.49
N GLY A 706 27.82 -17.67 4.40
CA GLY A 706 28.61 -17.29 3.23
C GLY A 706 29.00 -18.45 2.31
N LYS A 707 28.45 -19.65 2.53
CA LYS A 707 28.80 -20.87 1.78
C LYS A 707 27.59 -21.48 1.09
N ALA A 708 27.87 -22.33 0.12
CA ALA A 708 26.91 -23.16 -0.58
C ALA A 708 27.24 -24.64 -0.40
N ARG A 709 26.21 -25.47 -0.28
CA ARG A 709 26.35 -26.93 -0.24
C ARG A 709 25.47 -27.56 -1.29
N GLU A 710 26.07 -28.37 -2.15
CA GLU A 710 25.36 -29.31 -3.00
C GLU A 710 25.05 -30.58 -2.21
N ASN A 711 23.79 -31.01 -2.21
CA ASN A 711 23.33 -32.18 -1.48
C ASN A 711 22.88 -33.22 -2.51
N GLU A 712 23.48 -34.41 -2.47
CA GLU A 712 23.18 -35.51 -3.38
C GLU A 712 21.97 -36.32 -2.89
N VAL A 713 21.07 -36.63 -3.81
CA VAL A 713 19.98 -37.60 -3.62
C VAL A 713 19.92 -38.53 -4.81
N MET A 714 19.81 -39.84 -4.57
CA MET A 714 19.71 -40.84 -5.65
C MET A 714 18.45 -41.68 -5.47
N TYR A 715 17.52 -41.60 -6.43
CA TYR A 715 16.31 -42.42 -6.46
C TYR A 715 16.71 -43.91 -6.61
N ASP A 716 16.05 -44.80 -5.89
CA ASP A 716 16.33 -46.25 -5.97
C ASP A 716 15.70 -46.84 -7.24
N THR A 717 16.50 -46.95 -8.30
CA THR A 717 16.09 -47.49 -9.61
C THR A 717 16.16 -49.03 -9.68
N GLY A 718 16.31 -49.71 -8.54
CA GLY A 718 16.30 -51.16 -8.47
C GLY A 718 14.96 -51.77 -8.91
N LEU A 719 15.00 -52.95 -9.54
CA LEU A 719 13.81 -53.67 -10.02
C LEU A 719 12.76 -53.99 -8.94
N HIS A 720 13.10 -53.84 -7.65
CA HIS A 720 12.16 -54.00 -6.53
C HIS A 720 11.27 -52.78 -6.32
N VAL A 721 11.68 -51.58 -6.76
CA VAL A 721 10.85 -50.38 -6.78
C VAL A 721 9.92 -50.49 -8.00
N ARG A 722 8.65 -50.79 -7.73
CA ARG A 722 7.65 -51.10 -8.78
C ARG A 722 6.95 -49.87 -9.34
N SER A 723 7.01 -48.76 -8.62
CA SER A 723 6.35 -47.51 -8.96
C SER A 723 7.00 -46.38 -8.17
N PHE A 724 7.12 -45.20 -8.79
CA PHE A 724 7.65 -44.00 -8.17
C PHE A 724 6.56 -42.99 -7.78
N VAL A 725 5.27 -43.32 -7.87
CA VAL A 725 4.17 -42.36 -7.60
C VAL A 725 4.12 -41.85 -6.16
N ASP A 726 4.78 -42.53 -5.22
CA ASP A 726 4.77 -42.26 -3.78
C ASP A 726 6.18 -41.93 -3.21
N THR A 727 7.16 -41.62 -4.06
CA THR A 727 8.54 -41.29 -3.63
C THR A 727 8.58 -40.05 -2.76
N ASN A 728 9.21 -40.10 -1.57
CA ASN A 728 9.25 -38.94 -0.66
C ASN A 728 10.49 -38.95 0.25
N GLY A 729 11.21 -37.83 0.33
CA GLY A 729 12.32 -37.62 1.27
C GLY A 729 12.37 -36.17 1.79
N TYR A 730 12.72 -35.99 3.07
CA TYR A 730 12.71 -34.68 3.74
C TYR A 730 14.04 -34.38 4.44
N ALA A 731 14.62 -33.21 4.16
CA ALA A 731 15.77 -32.66 4.87
C ALA A 731 15.35 -31.42 5.64
N ASN A 732 15.58 -31.39 6.95
CA ASN A 732 15.14 -30.31 7.84
C ASN A 732 16.34 -29.47 8.27
N TYR A 733 16.18 -28.15 8.26
CA TYR A 733 17.22 -27.21 8.64
C TYR A 733 16.78 -26.28 9.75
N LYS A 734 17.71 -25.94 10.63
CA LYS A 734 17.56 -24.91 11.65
C LYS A 734 18.66 -23.86 11.50
N LEU A 735 18.30 -22.58 11.60
CA LEU A 735 19.29 -21.51 11.69
C LEU A 735 19.84 -21.46 13.13
N GLU A 736 21.14 -21.68 13.28
CA GLU A 736 21.82 -21.69 14.57
C GLU A 736 21.65 -20.35 15.29
N GLY A 737 21.31 -20.40 16.58
CA GLY A 737 21.05 -19.19 17.37
C GLY A 737 19.65 -18.59 17.21
N THR A 738 18.79 -19.11 16.34
CA THR A 738 17.39 -18.66 16.18
C THR A 738 16.37 -19.77 16.40
N ASP A 739 15.08 -19.42 16.35
CA ASP A 739 13.94 -20.34 16.32
C ASP A 739 13.50 -20.72 14.90
N LYS A 740 14.16 -20.18 13.87
CA LYS A 740 13.78 -20.33 12.46
C LYS A 740 14.20 -21.69 11.92
N THR A 741 13.29 -22.30 11.16
CA THR A 741 13.50 -23.60 10.52
C THR A 741 12.98 -23.60 9.10
N PHE A 742 13.55 -24.44 8.23
CA PHE A 742 13.02 -24.67 6.89
C PHE A 742 13.23 -26.12 6.47
N LYS A 743 12.58 -26.54 5.39
CA LYS A 743 12.64 -27.91 4.90
C LYS A 743 12.86 -27.96 3.39
N VAL A 744 13.55 -29.01 2.96
CA VAL A 744 13.65 -29.42 1.57
C VAL A 744 12.94 -30.75 1.44
N HIS A 745 11.97 -30.83 0.54
CA HIS A 745 11.22 -32.05 0.25
C HIS A 745 11.52 -32.48 -1.19
N VAL A 746 12.12 -33.66 -1.36
CA VAL A 746 12.38 -34.26 -2.67
C VAL A 746 11.35 -35.35 -2.91
N THR A 747 10.68 -35.29 -4.06
CA THR A 747 9.51 -36.12 -4.36
C THR A 747 9.35 -36.36 -5.86
N THR A 748 8.26 -37.01 -6.26
CA THR A 748 7.83 -37.21 -7.64
C THR A 748 6.36 -36.81 -7.82
N HIS A 749 6.02 -36.32 -9.01
CA HIS A 749 4.65 -36.03 -9.44
C HIS A 749 4.40 -36.60 -10.83
N ILE A 750 3.73 -37.75 -10.89
CA ILE A 750 3.48 -38.50 -12.14
C ILE A 750 2.00 -38.30 -12.53
N PRO A 751 1.66 -37.98 -13.80
CA PRO A 751 2.48 -38.06 -15.03
C PRO A 751 2.96 -36.69 -15.55
N ASP A 752 3.46 -35.82 -14.67
CA ASP A 752 3.83 -34.47 -15.09
C ASP A 752 5.01 -34.46 -16.06
N ARG A 753 5.13 -33.35 -16.78
CA ARG A 753 6.18 -33.06 -17.76
C ARG A 753 7.63 -33.14 -17.21
N TYR A 754 7.80 -33.12 -15.89
CA TYR A 754 9.09 -33.21 -15.20
C TYR A 754 8.86 -34.00 -13.91
N GLU A 755 8.80 -35.32 -13.93
CA GLU A 755 8.22 -36.07 -12.81
C GLU A 755 8.98 -35.91 -11.48
N ARG A 756 10.30 -35.67 -11.49
CA ARG A 756 11.08 -35.43 -10.26
C ARG A 756 10.92 -33.98 -9.78
N ARG A 757 10.71 -33.80 -8.46
CA ARG A 757 10.35 -32.53 -7.81
C ARG A 757 11.22 -32.22 -6.61
N VAL A 758 11.45 -30.93 -6.39
CA VAL A 758 11.93 -30.39 -5.11
C VAL A 758 10.99 -29.29 -4.63
N VAL A 759 10.66 -29.32 -3.35
CA VAL A 759 9.87 -28.29 -2.67
C VAL A 759 10.73 -27.65 -1.60
N PHE A 760 10.86 -26.33 -1.65
CA PHE A 760 11.49 -25.54 -0.61
C PHE A 760 10.41 -24.96 0.30
N ASP A 761 10.28 -25.49 1.52
CA ASP A 761 9.31 -25.03 2.52
C ASP A 761 10.00 -24.14 3.56
N LEU A 762 9.79 -22.83 3.45
CA LEU A 762 10.30 -21.83 4.39
C LEU A 762 9.24 -21.44 5.44
N GLY A 763 8.19 -22.24 5.61
CA GLY A 763 7.09 -21.98 6.55
C GLY A 763 7.54 -21.88 8.01
N GLY A 764 8.56 -22.64 8.41
CA GLY A 764 9.19 -22.53 9.73
C GLY A 764 9.99 -21.24 9.94
N MET A 765 10.15 -20.43 8.88
CA MET A 765 10.69 -19.08 8.93
C MET A 765 9.59 -17.99 8.82
N GLY A 766 8.32 -18.38 8.75
CA GLY A 766 7.20 -17.47 8.49
C GLY A 766 7.10 -17.01 7.03
N MET A 767 7.70 -17.78 6.11
CA MET A 767 7.75 -17.50 4.67
C MET A 767 7.01 -18.59 3.87
N GLY A 768 6.88 -18.39 2.57
CA GLY A 768 6.17 -19.29 1.66
C GLY A 768 6.97 -20.53 1.29
N TRP A 769 6.54 -21.16 0.21
CA TRP A 769 7.16 -22.36 -0.35
C TRP A 769 7.01 -22.38 -1.87
N ARG A 770 7.96 -23.05 -2.53
CA ARG A 770 7.94 -23.23 -3.99
C ARG A 770 8.33 -24.64 -4.36
N GLU A 771 7.53 -25.22 -5.24
CA GLU A 771 7.78 -26.48 -5.91
C GLU A 771 8.44 -26.22 -7.27
N LEU A 772 9.51 -26.96 -7.56
CA LEU A 772 10.25 -26.91 -8.81
C LEU A 772 10.43 -28.31 -9.38
N GLY A 773 10.31 -28.43 -10.70
CA GLY A 773 10.76 -29.61 -11.42
C GLY A 773 12.27 -29.59 -11.61
N PHE A 774 12.91 -30.76 -11.53
CA PHE A 774 14.30 -30.88 -11.96
C PHE A 774 14.39 -30.71 -13.49
N PRO A 775 15.21 -29.78 -14.00
CA PRO A 775 15.25 -29.45 -15.42
C PRO A 775 16.02 -30.46 -16.29
N GLY A 776 16.75 -31.39 -15.68
CA GLY A 776 17.47 -32.45 -16.37
C GLY A 776 18.08 -33.45 -15.40
N GLU A 777 18.68 -34.51 -15.94
CA GLU A 777 19.44 -35.49 -15.17
C GLU A 777 20.66 -34.82 -14.52
N ARG A 778 20.89 -35.08 -13.22
CA ARG A 778 22.03 -34.52 -12.47
C ARG A 778 22.12 -32.99 -12.52
N VAL A 779 20.99 -32.29 -12.76
CA VAL A 779 20.96 -30.82 -12.74
C VAL A 779 20.54 -30.33 -11.37
N SER A 780 21.41 -29.57 -10.72
CA SER A 780 21.13 -29.00 -9.41
C SER A 780 20.06 -27.90 -9.47
N VAL A 781 19.14 -27.92 -8.51
CA VAL A 781 18.22 -26.81 -8.20
C VAL A 781 18.64 -26.17 -6.88
N ALA A 782 18.82 -24.85 -6.87
CA ALA A 782 19.29 -24.12 -5.70
C ALA A 782 18.15 -23.54 -4.81
N LEU A 783 18.47 -23.23 -3.56
CA LEU A 783 17.73 -22.35 -2.68
C LEU A 783 18.71 -21.35 -2.07
N ILE A 784 18.42 -20.07 -2.19
CA ILE A 784 19.26 -18.99 -1.65
C ILE A 784 18.44 -18.26 -0.60
N ILE A 785 19.04 -18.07 0.58
CA ILE A 785 18.44 -17.30 1.66
C ILE A 785 19.49 -16.30 2.14
N THR A 786 19.09 -15.03 2.25
CA THR A 786 19.86 -13.97 2.89
C THR A 786 18.97 -13.20 3.88
N GLY A 787 19.55 -12.37 4.73
CA GLY A 787 18.83 -11.63 5.77
C GLY A 787 19.13 -12.08 7.18
N SER A 788 18.52 -11.41 8.17
CA SER A 788 18.63 -11.73 9.60
C SER A 788 17.32 -11.51 10.35
N GLU A 789 17.25 -11.88 11.65
CA GLU A 789 16.07 -11.56 12.48
C GLU A 789 15.82 -10.04 12.61
N GLU A 790 16.88 -9.24 12.51
CA GLU A 790 16.86 -7.79 12.68
C GLU A 790 16.50 -7.07 11.38
N TYR A 791 17.01 -7.56 10.25
CA TYR A 791 16.82 -6.96 8.93
C TYR A 791 15.61 -7.54 8.17
N GLY A 792 15.19 -8.76 8.51
CA GLY A 792 14.25 -9.56 7.71
C GLY A 792 14.96 -10.44 6.69
N TYR A 793 14.29 -11.51 6.25
CA TYR A 793 14.83 -12.48 5.30
C TYR A 793 14.36 -12.23 3.87
N VAL A 794 15.26 -12.48 2.93
CA VAL A 794 15.06 -12.43 1.47
C VAL A 794 15.46 -13.80 0.92
N ASN A 795 14.72 -14.35 -0.03
CA ASN A 795 14.93 -15.71 -0.51
C ASN A 795 14.65 -15.87 -2.01
N SER A 796 15.04 -17.01 -2.55
CA SER A 796 14.87 -17.33 -3.98
C SER A 796 13.61 -18.13 -4.29
N LEU A 797 12.51 -17.98 -3.52
CA LEU A 797 11.22 -18.59 -3.89
C LEU A 797 10.54 -17.80 -5.01
N GLN A 798 10.62 -16.47 -5.03
CA GLN A 798 10.07 -15.63 -6.10
C GLN A 798 10.96 -14.42 -6.38
N LEU A 799 10.69 -13.69 -7.45
CA LEU A 799 11.39 -12.42 -7.71
C LEU A 799 11.11 -11.44 -6.56
N ASN A 800 12.17 -10.83 -6.03
CA ASN A 800 12.08 -10.03 -4.80
C ASN A 800 11.52 -8.63 -5.10
N ASN A 801 12.19 -7.90 -5.99
CA ASN A 801 11.73 -6.60 -6.49
C ASN A 801 12.34 -6.36 -7.87
N ILE A 802 11.57 -5.86 -8.84
CA ILE A 802 12.09 -5.54 -10.17
C ILE A 802 13.10 -4.37 -10.10
N ALA A 803 12.84 -3.37 -9.26
CA ALA A 803 13.73 -2.24 -8.97
C ALA A 803 14.64 -2.55 -7.76
N TRP A 804 15.38 -3.66 -7.84
CA TRP A 804 16.17 -4.17 -6.72
C TRP A 804 17.34 -3.26 -6.34
N MET A 805 17.99 -2.58 -7.30
CA MET A 805 19.08 -1.65 -6.96
C MET A 805 18.53 -0.47 -6.16
N ARG A 806 17.38 0.08 -6.58
CA ARG A 806 16.71 1.17 -5.87
C ARG A 806 16.27 0.74 -4.46
N SER A 807 15.79 -0.49 -4.31
CA SER A 807 15.43 -1.06 -2.99
C SER A 807 16.63 -1.17 -2.06
N MET A 808 17.83 -1.38 -2.61
CA MET A 808 19.08 -1.45 -1.83
C MET A 808 19.85 -0.12 -1.79
N TYR A 809 19.26 0.99 -2.22
CA TYR A 809 19.98 2.26 -2.38
C TYR A 809 20.83 2.60 -1.15
N ASP A 810 20.29 2.51 0.07
CA ASP A 810 21.05 2.86 1.28
C ASP A 810 22.20 1.88 1.62
N VAL A 811 22.20 0.67 1.05
CA VAL A 811 23.27 -0.33 1.18
C VAL A 811 24.38 -0.14 0.12
N ILE A 812 24.01 0.26 -1.11
CA ILE A 812 24.94 0.26 -2.26
C ILE A 812 25.35 1.66 -2.76
N LYS A 813 24.64 2.73 -2.37
CA LYS A 813 24.85 4.10 -2.90
C LYS A 813 26.28 4.64 -2.78
N ASP A 814 26.99 4.26 -1.72
CA ASP A 814 28.34 4.76 -1.44
C ASP A 814 29.45 3.82 -1.94
N ARG A 815 29.08 2.62 -2.41
CA ARG A 815 30.01 1.70 -3.07
C ARG A 815 30.37 2.27 -4.44
N HIS A 816 31.62 2.08 -4.87
CA HIS A 816 31.98 2.41 -6.26
C HIS A 816 31.24 1.47 -7.22
N LEU A 817 30.99 1.93 -8.45
CA LEU A 817 30.34 1.14 -9.50
C LEU A 817 31.01 -0.23 -9.71
N ARG A 818 32.34 -0.32 -9.57
CA ARG A 818 33.10 -1.59 -9.61
C ARG A 818 32.81 -2.56 -8.47
N HIS A 819 32.27 -2.11 -7.35
CA HIS A 819 31.97 -2.96 -6.18
C HIS A 819 30.50 -3.39 -6.10
N VAL A 820 29.73 -3.08 -7.13
CA VAL A 820 28.29 -3.37 -7.21
C VAL A 820 28.11 -4.56 -8.14
N VAL A 821 27.99 -5.75 -7.57
CA VAL A 821 27.66 -7.01 -8.27
C VAL A 821 26.32 -6.91 -9.01
N VAL A 822 26.29 -7.13 -10.31
CA VAL A 822 25.05 -7.14 -11.10
C VAL A 822 24.93 -8.41 -11.94
N PRO A 823 23.71 -8.92 -12.17
CA PRO A 823 23.51 -9.93 -13.20
C PRO A 823 23.78 -9.35 -14.59
N GLY A 824 24.46 -10.14 -15.43
CA GLY A 824 24.81 -9.79 -16.80
C GLY A 824 24.22 -10.76 -17.82
N ALA A 825 23.74 -10.24 -18.95
CA ALA A 825 23.28 -11.06 -20.07
C ALA A 825 24.34 -11.08 -21.19
N HIS A 826 24.80 -12.27 -21.55
CA HIS A 826 25.69 -12.49 -22.69
C HIS A 826 24.92 -12.46 -24.01
N ASP A 827 25.46 -11.73 -24.99
CA ASP A 827 24.85 -11.46 -26.29
C ASP A 827 23.34 -11.18 -26.20
N ALA A 828 23.01 -10.17 -25.38
CA ALA A 828 21.67 -10.02 -24.82
C ALA A 828 20.55 -9.84 -25.86
N ALA A 829 20.90 -9.39 -27.06
CA ALA A 829 19.95 -9.15 -28.14
C ALA A 829 19.57 -10.43 -28.92
N ALA A 830 20.27 -11.55 -28.71
CA ALA A 830 19.98 -12.84 -29.33
C ALA A 830 18.89 -13.63 -28.56
N SER A 831 17.78 -12.95 -28.23
CA SER A 831 16.61 -13.53 -27.56
C SER A 831 15.63 -14.26 -28.50
N LYS A 832 15.70 -13.93 -29.80
CA LYS A 832 14.93 -14.54 -30.88
C LYS A 832 15.81 -14.66 -32.13
N ILE A 833 15.34 -15.42 -33.12
CA ILE A 833 15.89 -15.36 -34.48
C ILE A 833 14.94 -14.51 -35.32
N SER A 834 15.43 -13.43 -35.90
CA SER A 834 14.59 -12.50 -36.64
C SER A 834 14.41 -12.90 -38.11
N ASP A 835 13.15 -12.97 -38.54
CA ASP A 835 12.78 -13.16 -39.96
C ASP A 835 13.10 -11.94 -40.84
N GLY A 836 13.19 -10.74 -40.22
CA GLY A 836 13.46 -9.47 -40.91
C GLY A 836 14.94 -9.08 -40.96
N GLY A 837 15.80 -9.86 -40.29
CA GLY A 837 17.22 -9.56 -40.16
C GLY A 837 18.14 -10.37 -41.09
N TRP A 838 19.39 -10.58 -40.69
CA TRP A 838 20.41 -11.26 -41.49
C TRP A 838 20.50 -12.72 -41.07
N PHE A 839 20.62 -13.60 -42.07
CA PHE A 839 20.63 -15.04 -41.88
C PHE A 839 21.88 -15.68 -42.51
N GLY A 840 22.76 -16.21 -41.67
CA GLY A 840 23.95 -16.97 -42.05
C GLY A 840 23.90 -18.41 -41.56
N GLY A 841 22.72 -19.04 -41.52
CA GLY A 841 22.54 -20.41 -41.03
C GLY A 841 22.36 -20.53 -39.51
N GLY A 842 22.11 -19.42 -38.82
CA GLY A 842 21.74 -19.41 -37.40
C GLY A 842 20.32 -19.93 -37.14
N THR A 843 20.12 -20.49 -35.96
CA THR A 843 18.88 -21.09 -35.47
C THR A 843 18.76 -20.81 -33.97
N SER A 844 17.58 -21.00 -33.38
CA SER A 844 17.41 -20.87 -31.92
C SER A 844 18.31 -21.82 -31.12
N LEU A 845 18.76 -22.90 -31.75
CA LEU A 845 19.65 -23.89 -31.16
C LEU A 845 21.09 -23.38 -31.04
N ASN A 846 21.64 -22.83 -32.12
CA ASN A 846 23.06 -22.48 -32.23
C ASN A 846 23.36 -20.98 -32.13
N THR A 847 22.33 -20.13 -32.02
CA THR A 847 22.50 -18.67 -32.07
C THR A 847 21.80 -17.97 -30.92
N ALA A 848 20.63 -18.42 -30.46
CA ALA A 848 19.94 -17.74 -29.38
C ALA A 848 20.62 -18.02 -28.04
N THR A 849 21.14 -16.98 -27.39
CA THR A 849 21.76 -17.01 -26.04
C THR A 849 20.75 -16.67 -24.93
N GLN A 850 19.67 -15.99 -25.28
CA GLN A 850 18.60 -15.61 -24.37
C GLN A 850 17.25 -16.10 -24.91
N SER A 851 16.24 -16.18 -24.04
CA SER A 851 14.83 -16.41 -24.44
C SER A 851 13.91 -15.26 -24.02
N LEU A 852 14.28 -14.51 -22.99
CA LEU A 852 13.57 -13.31 -22.59
C LEU A 852 13.96 -12.15 -23.50
N ASP A 853 12.98 -11.35 -23.92
CA ASP A 853 13.26 -10.08 -24.60
C ASP A 853 14.00 -9.10 -23.67
N HIS A 854 14.56 -8.03 -24.24
CA HIS A 854 15.37 -7.09 -23.47
C HIS A 854 14.65 -6.49 -22.24
N TYR A 855 13.35 -6.21 -22.34
CA TYR A 855 12.55 -5.70 -21.22
C TYR A 855 12.42 -6.73 -20.09
N ASN A 856 12.16 -7.99 -20.43
CA ASN A 856 12.02 -9.04 -19.42
C ASN A 856 13.37 -9.49 -18.84
N GLN A 857 14.47 -9.40 -19.58
CA GLN A 857 15.83 -9.55 -19.02
C GLN A 857 16.09 -8.51 -17.91
N LEU A 858 15.68 -7.25 -18.11
CA LEU A 858 15.75 -6.22 -17.07
C LEU A 858 14.86 -6.56 -15.85
N ARG A 859 13.67 -7.13 -16.08
CA ARG A 859 12.73 -7.51 -15.00
C ARG A 859 13.23 -8.64 -14.11
N VAL A 860 13.97 -9.60 -14.66
CA VAL A 860 14.62 -10.67 -13.87
C VAL A 860 15.90 -10.23 -13.16
N GLY A 861 16.30 -8.97 -13.32
CA GLY A 861 17.34 -8.32 -12.54
C GLY A 861 18.62 -7.95 -13.29
N VAL A 862 18.73 -8.23 -14.59
CA VAL A 862 19.94 -7.90 -15.39
C VAL A 862 20.18 -6.40 -15.44
N ARG A 863 21.43 -5.98 -15.22
CA ARG A 863 21.85 -4.57 -15.32
C ARG A 863 23.10 -4.36 -16.17
N TYR A 864 23.77 -5.42 -16.59
CA TYR A 864 24.86 -5.36 -17.57
C TYR A 864 24.49 -6.15 -18.83
N PHE A 865 24.63 -5.52 -20.00
CA PHE A 865 24.27 -6.13 -21.28
C PHE A 865 25.45 -6.13 -22.23
N ASP A 866 25.88 -7.34 -22.62
CA ASP A 866 26.77 -7.52 -23.77
C ASP A 866 25.95 -7.37 -25.06
N MET A 867 26.06 -6.21 -25.69
CA MET A 867 25.30 -5.85 -26.88
C MET A 867 26.15 -6.03 -28.14
N ARG A 868 25.72 -6.89 -29.05
CA ARG A 868 26.43 -7.18 -30.29
C ARG A 868 25.67 -6.63 -31.49
N ILE A 869 25.85 -5.34 -31.78
CA ILE A 869 25.03 -4.63 -32.77
C ILE A 869 25.73 -4.55 -34.13
N VAL A 870 25.00 -4.91 -35.19
CA VAL A 870 25.46 -4.86 -36.58
C VAL A 870 24.46 -4.07 -37.43
N SER A 871 24.87 -3.61 -38.62
CA SER A 871 23.94 -3.22 -39.68
C SER A 871 23.76 -4.34 -40.70
N ILE A 872 22.68 -4.31 -41.45
CA ILE A 872 22.42 -5.31 -42.51
C ILE A 872 22.41 -4.63 -43.86
N ASN A 873 23.29 -5.03 -44.78
CA ASN A 873 23.40 -4.46 -46.13
C ASN A 873 23.47 -2.91 -46.15
N GLY A 874 24.10 -2.30 -45.14
CA GLY A 874 24.17 -0.84 -44.92
C GLY A 874 22.86 -0.19 -44.41
N GLY A 875 21.80 -0.97 -44.23
CA GLY A 875 20.48 -0.55 -43.72
C GLY A 875 20.38 -0.61 -42.20
N ASP A 876 19.24 -1.05 -41.68
CA ASP A 876 18.90 -0.96 -40.25
C ASP A 876 19.85 -1.74 -39.32
N PHE A 877 19.77 -1.42 -38.02
CA PHE A 877 20.62 -1.97 -36.97
C PHE A 877 19.93 -3.09 -36.17
N TRP A 878 20.68 -4.15 -35.89
CA TRP A 878 20.17 -5.37 -35.27
C TRP A 878 21.20 -5.94 -34.29
N GLY A 879 20.73 -6.58 -33.23
CA GLY A 879 21.55 -7.48 -32.44
C GLY A 879 21.92 -8.72 -33.25
N ALA A 880 23.11 -9.28 -33.05
CA ALA A 880 23.59 -10.45 -33.77
C ALA A 880 24.52 -11.31 -32.92
N HIS A 881 24.28 -12.61 -32.97
CA HIS A 881 25.22 -13.61 -32.49
C HIS A 881 25.83 -14.34 -33.69
N VAL A 882 27.11 -14.08 -33.94
CA VAL A 882 27.86 -14.68 -35.05
C VAL A 882 29.23 -15.15 -34.57
N ASN A 883 29.79 -16.14 -35.26
CA ASN A 883 31.10 -16.70 -34.90
C ASN A 883 32.29 -15.76 -35.16
N ASP A 884 32.18 -14.91 -36.18
CA ASP A 884 33.14 -13.86 -36.54
C ASP A 884 32.42 -12.84 -37.44
N GLU A 885 32.13 -11.67 -36.89
CA GLU A 885 31.41 -10.58 -37.54
C GLU A 885 32.18 -9.91 -38.68
N THR A 886 33.47 -10.20 -38.81
CA THR A 886 34.33 -9.70 -39.89
C THR A 886 34.67 -10.77 -40.94
N SER A 887 34.30 -12.03 -40.72
CA SER A 887 34.54 -13.12 -41.66
C SER A 887 33.88 -12.87 -43.02
N ALA A 888 34.47 -13.36 -44.12
CA ALA A 888 33.85 -13.29 -45.44
C ALA A 888 32.49 -14.03 -45.52
N ALA A 889 32.31 -15.06 -44.68
CA ALA A 889 31.09 -15.82 -44.54
C ALA A 889 30.82 -16.09 -43.04
N PRO A 890 30.28 -15.09 -42.30
CA PRO A 890 29.90 -15.27 -40.91
C PRO A 890 28.83 -16.37 -40.81
N LEU A 891 28.79 -17.07 -39.69
CA LEU A 891 27.77 -18.06 -39.36
C LEU A 891 27.04 -17.62 -38.11
N GLY A 892 25.71 -17.66 -38.17
CA GLY A 892 24.83 -17.17 -37.10
C GLY A 892 23.61 -16.46 -37.68
N ALA A 893 22.96 -15.63 -36.86
CA ALA A 893 21.81 -14.85 -37.27
C ALA A 893 21.63 -13.61 -36.37
N THR A 894 20.77 -12.71 -36.81
CA THR A 894 20.35 -11.54 -36.03
C THR A 894 19.17 -11.84 -35.12
N GLY A 895 19.16 -11.20 -33.95
CA GLY A 895 18.07 -11.23 -32.99
C GLY A 895 17.20 -9.99 -33.02
N GLU A 896 16.99 -9.35 -31.87
CA GLU A 896 16.15 -8.15 -31.76
C GLU A 896 16.69 -6.98 -32.60
N SER A 897 15.79 -6.17 -33.14
CA SER A 897 16.16 -4.91 -33.79
C SER A 897 16.65 -3.91 -32.74
N LEU A 898 17.54 -2.99 -33.12
CA LEU A 898 17.96 -1.92 -32.20
C LEU A 898 16.76 -1.09 -31.71
N ASP A 899 15.74 -0.93 -32.54
CA ASP A 899 14.49 -0.26 -32.17
C ASP A 899 13.76 -0.98 -31.03
N ASP A 900 13.61 -2.30 -31.11
CA ASP A 900 12.99 -3.11 -30.06
C ASP A 900 13.80 -3.02 -28.74
N LEU A 901 15.14 -3.08 -28.84
CA LEU A 901 16.03 -2.95 -27.67
C LEU A 901 15.87 -1.59 -26.99
N ILE A 902 15.85 -0.50 -27.77
CA ILE A 902 15.65 0.87 -27.25
C ILE A 902 14.26 1.02 -26.63
N LEU A 903 13.23 0.45 -27.26
CA LEU A 903 11.87 0.44 -26.70
C LEU A 903 11.83 -0.30 -25.36
N GLY A 904 12.51 -1.45 -25.26
CA GLY A 904 12.59 -2.25 -24.04
C GLY A 904 13.21 -1.49 -22.88
N ILE A 905 14.38 -0.87 -23.07
CA ILE A 905 15.06 -0.10 -22.01
C ILE A 905 14.32 1.18 -21.65
N ASN A 906 13.72 1.88 -22.63
CA ASN A 906 12.94 3.09 -22.37
C ASN A 906 11.69 2.80 -21.56
N ARG A 907 11.02 1.68 -21.87
CA ARG A 907 9.89 1.21 -21.07
C ARG A 907 10.35 0.88 -19.65
N PHE A 908 11.43 0.11 -19.51
CA PHE A 908 11.93 -0.28 -18.19
C PHE A 908 12.30 0.93 -17.31
N THR A 909 13.07 1.88 -17.85
CA THR A 909 13.47 3.09 -17.12
C THR A 909 12.31 4.05 -16.81
N THR A 910 11.16 3.88 -17.47
CA THR A 910 9.91 4.59 -17.16
C THR A 910 9.14 3.89 -16.05
N ASP A 911 9.01 2.56 -16.15
CA ASP A 911 8.28 1.73 -15.18
C ASP A 911 9.03 1.64 -13.84
N TYR A 912 10.37 1.64 -13.87
CA TYR A 912 11.26 1.40 -12.74
C TYR A 912 12.43 2.42 -12.72
N PRO A 913 12.17 3.70 -12.41
CA PRO A 913 13.22 4.72 -12.36
C PRO A 913 14.18 4.52 -11.19
N GLY A 914 15.42 4.99 -11.33
CA GLY A 914 16.44 4.99 -10.27
C GLY A 914 17.44 3.84 -10.34
N GLU A 915 17.40 3.04 -11.41
CA GLU A 915 18.32 1.93 -11.67
C GLU A 915 19.53 2.38 -12.51
N VAL A 916 20.66 1.66 -12.39
CA VAL A 916 21.85 1.88 -13.22
C VAL A 916 21.98 0.72 -14.20
N ILE A 917 21.99 1.02 -15.50
CA ILE A 917 22.01 0.01 -16.57
C ILE A 917 23.22 0.25 -17.46
N VAL A 918 24.00 -0.79 -17.75
CA VAL A 918 25.18 -0.73 -18.61
C VAL A 918 24.91 -1.47 -19.91
N TRP A 919 24.98 -0.75 -21.03
CA TRP A 919 25.05 -1.31 -22.38
C TRP A 919 26.49 -1.27 -22.88
N SER A 920 27.11 -2.43 -23.02
CA SER A 920 28.45 -2.57 -23.62
C SER A 920 28.32 -3.08 -25.05
N ILE A 921 28.46 -2.18 -26.03
CA ILE A 921 28.33 -2.48 -27.45
C ILE A 921 29.67 -2.95 -28.02
N ARG A 922 29.74 -4.22 -28.44
CA ARG A 922 30.95 -4.84 -29.01
C ARG A 922 31.09 -4.62 -30.51
N TYR A 923 30.07 -5.01 -31.27
CA TYR A 923 30.12 -4.97 -32.73
C TYR A 923 29.77 -3.59 -33.28
N MET A 924 30.44 -3.23 -34.37
CA MET A 924 30.21 -2.01 -35.16
C MET A 924 30.48 -2.29 -36.64
N THR A 925 29.87 -3.36 -37.14
CA THR A 925 30.12 -3.96 -38.46
C THR A 925 28.83 -4.16 -39.26
N ASP A 926 28.98 -4.44 -40.56
CA ASP A 926 27.89 -4.63 -41.51
C ASP A 926 27.87 -6.07 -42.04
N LEU A 927 26.75 -6.75 -41.81
CA LEU A 927 26.47 -8.07 -42.36
C LEU A 927 25.85 -7.93 -43.76
N ASP A 928 26.72 -7.89 -44.78
CA ASP A 928 26.36 -7.92 -46.20
C ASP A 928 27.01 -9.12 -46.90
N ASN A 929 26.20 -9.92 -47.60
CA ASN A 929 26.67 -11.11 -48.32
C ASN A 929 27.49 -10.78 -49.58
N LYS A 930 27.51 -9.51 -50.00
CA LYS A 930 28.32 -9.00 -51.13
C LYS A 930 29.71 -8.53 -50.69
N LYS A 931 29.97 -8.44 -49.39
CA LYS A 931 31.27 -8.06 -48.84
C LYS A 931 32.07 -9.32 -48.50
N HIS A 932 33.27 -9.43 -49.06
CA HIS A 932 34.09 -10.63 -48.99
C HIS A 932 35.44 -10.44 -48.28
N SER A 933 35.78 -9.22 -47.88
CA SER A 933 36.96 -8.92 -47.07
C SER A 933 36.56 -8.42 -45.68
N SER A 934 37.36 -8.74 -44.66
CA SER A 934 37.16 -8.28 -43.28
C SER A 934 37.11 -6.75 -43.21
N ASP A 935 37.99 -6.09 -43.97
CA ASP A 935 38.06 -4.63 -44.00
C ASP A 935 36.74 -3.99 -44.45
N ASP A 936 36.05 -4.53 -45.46
CA ASP A 936 34.83 -3.93 -46.03
C ASP A 936 33.62 -3.97 -45.09
N ARG A 937 33.69 -4.78 -44.02
CA ARG A 937 32.58 -4.97 -43.07
C ARG A 937 32.51 -3.90 -42.00
N TYR A 938 33.62 -3.26 -41.63
CA TYR A 938 33.59 -2.16 -40.66
C TYR A 938 32.72 -1.00 -41.15
N TRP A 939 31.99 -0.37 -40.24
CA TRP A 939 31.18 0.79 -40.58
C TRP A 939 32.02 1.95 -41.10
N SER A 940 31.45 2.67 -42.07
CA SER A 940 31.95 3.99 -42.47
C SER A 940 31.67 5.03 -41.38
N ALA A 941 32.35 6.19 -41.43
CA ALA A 941 32.08 7.30 -40.51
C ALA A 941 30.62 7.74 -40.52
N ASN A 942 29.96 7.72 -41.68
CA ASN A 942 28.54 8.06 -41.80
C ASN A 942 27.66 7.05 -41.08
N LYS A 943 27.97 5.75 -41.18
CA LYS A 943 27.16 4.70 -40.56
C LYS A 943 27.33 4.69 -39.03
N ALA A 944 28.55 4.90 -38.54
CA ALA A 944 28.80 5.10 -37.11
C ALA A 944 28.06 6.33 -36.57
N ALA A 945 28.05 7.45 -37.33
CA ALA A 945 27.31 8.63 -36.93
C ALA A 945 25.78 8.42 -36.89
N GLU A 946 25.24 7.65 -37.84
CA GLU A 946 23.83 7.23 -37.85
C GLU A 946 23.50 6.37 -36.62
N PHE A 947 24.36 5.41 -36.29
CA PHE A 947 24.20 4.54 -35.13
C PHE A 947 24.15 5.33 -33.82
N TYR A 948 25.09 6.25 -33.60
CA TYR A 948 25.08 7.10 -32.39
C TYR A 948 23.81 7.95 -32.28
N THR A 949 23.27 8.43 -33.41
CA THR A 949 21.99 9.16 -33.42
C THR A 949 20.82 8.26 -33.04
N GLN A 950 20.87 6.97 -33.36
CA GLN A 950 19.84 6.02 -32.88
C GLN A 950 19.92 5.83 -31.36
N LEU A 951 21.12 5.67 -30.81
CA LEU A 951 21.33 5.53 -29.36
C LEU A 951 20.88 6.78 -28.57
N GLU A 952 20.84 7.95 -29.22
CA GLU A 952 20.29 9.18 -28.63
C GLU A 952 18.78 9.12 -28.33
N ARG A 953 18.08 8.05 -28.73
CA ARG A 953 16.68 7.79 -28.37
C ARG A 953 16.50 7.08 -27.02
N ILE A 954 17.58 6.63 -26.38
CA ILE A 954 17.52 5.97 -25.07
C ILE A 954 17.23 7.00 -23.97
N ASN A 955 16.17 6.83 -23.20
CA ASN A 955 15.84 7.71 -22.10
C ASN A 955 16.85 7.57 -20.94
N ASN A 956 16.98 8.61 -20.14
CA ASN A 956 17.81 8.62 -18.93
C ASN A 956 19.27 8.16 -19.18
N ARG A 957 19.87 8.50 -20.33
CA ARG A 957 21.33 8.36 -20.50
C ARG A 957 22.05 9.14 -19.39
N CYS A 958 23.23 8.69 -18.97
CA CYS A 958 24.02 9.44 -17.99
C CYS A 958 24.25 10.89 -18.46
N PRO A 959 24.01 11.90 -17.61
CA PRO A 959 24.34 13.29 -17.92
C PRO A 959 25.80 13.46 -18.41
N PRO A 960 26.07 14.23 -19.48
CA PRO A 960 27.43 14.41 -20.01
C PRO A 960 28.41 15.05 -19.01
N ASP A 961 27.89 15.83 -18.07
CA ASP A 961 28.63 16.56 -17.04
C ASP A 961 29.09 15.70 -15.86
N LEU A 962 28.60 14.45 -15.74
CA LEU A 962 29.23 13.47 -14.84
C LEU A 962 30.73 13.37 -15.16
N GLY A 963 31.10 13.40 -16.44
CA GLY A 963 32.48 13.26 -16.89
C GLY A 963 33.09 11.90 -16.50
N SER A 964 34.31 11.64 -16.96
CA SER A 964 34.99 10.34 -16.80
C SER A 964 36.26 10.41 -15.96
N ASN A 965 36.44 11.48 -15.18
CA ASN A 965 37.56 11.61 -14.23
C ASN A 965 37.05 11.79 -12.80
N PRO A 966 37.26 10.83 -11.87
CA PRO A 966 37.84 9.52 -12.12
C PRO A 966 36.93 8.69 -13.06
N THR A 967 37.49 7.61 -13.63
CA THR A 967 36.77 6.67 -14.51
C THR A 967 35.48 6.17 -13.85
N PHE A 968 34.47 5.82 -14.65
CA PHE A 968 33.13 5.55 -14.12
C PHE A 968 33.10 4.41 -13.10
N ASP A 969 33.98 3.41 -13.24
CA ASP A 969 34.09 2.26 -12.34
C ASP A 969 34.48 2.68 -10.90
N LYS A 970 35.21 3.80 -10.74
CA LYS A 970 35.70 4.33 -9.46
C LYS A 970 34.76 5.36 -8.84
N ARG A 971 33.58 5.57 -9.42
CA ARG A 971 32.61 6.53 -8.92
C ARG A 971 31.57 5.87 -8.02
N PRO A 972 31.15 6.52 -6.93
CA PRO A 972 30.05 6.04 -6.10
C PRO A 972 28.79 5.80 -6.91
N LEU A 973 28.06 4.73 -6.59
CA LEU A 973 26.85 4.35 -7.33
C LEU A 973 25.76 5.43 -7.28
N LYS A 974 25.69 6.23 -6.19
CA LYS A 974 24.77 7.37 -6.08
C LYS A 974 24.92 8.36 -7.22
N ASP A 975 26.13 8.58 -7.76
CA ASP A 975 26.36 9.51 -8.86
C ASP A 975 25.54 9.11 -10.10
N PHE A 976 25.33 7.80 -10.29
CA PHE A 976 24.55 7.24 -11.39
C PHE A 976 23.07 7.06 -11.04
N MET A 977 22.76 6.60 -9.83
CA MET A 977 21.37 6.38 -9.38
C MET A 977 20.59 7.69 -9.20
N ASP A 978 21.26 8.75 -8.76
CA ASP A 978 20.66 10.06 -8.53
C ASP A 978 20.66 10.95 -9.78
N ALA A 979 21.32 10.50 -10.86
CA ALA A 979 21.28 11.17 -12.15
C ALA A 979 19.84 11.29 -12.71
N ASN A 980 19.65 12.23 -13.63
CA ASN A 980 18.36 12.47 -14.28
C ASN A 980 17.21 12.72 -13.28
N ASP A 981 17.46 13.57 -12.27
CA ASP A 981 16.52 13.87 -11.17
C ASP A 981 16.14 12.64 -10.32
N GLY A 982 17.11 11.74 -10.09
CA GLY A 982 16.89 10.50 -9.36
C GLY A 982 16.16 9.42 -10.16
N LYS A 983 16.14 9.53 -11.49
CA LYS A 983 15.60 8.50 -12.39
C LYS A 983 16.66 7.47 -12.81
N GLY A 984 17.86 7.55 -12.26
CA GLY A 984 18.95 6.64 -12.58
C GLY A 984 19.61 6.99 -13.91
N CYS A 985 20.48 6.09 -14.37
CA CYS A 985 21.24 6.31 -15.59
C CYS A 985 21.41 5.03 -16.41
N VAL A 986 21.33 5.17 -17.74
CA VAL A 986 21.87 4.23 -18.72
C VAL A 986 23.27 4.66 -19.16
N LEU A 987 24.28 3.84 -18.83
CA LEU A 987 25.66 3.94 -19.31
C LEU A 987 25.80 3.19 -20.64
N ILE A 988 26.26 3.90 -21.67
CA ILE A 988 26.41 3.34 -23.01
C ILE A 988 27.88 3.40 -23.39
N PHE A 989 28.47 2.22 -23.53
CA PHE A 989 29.85 2.05 -23.94
C PHE A 989 29.95 1.40 -25.32
N THR A 990 30.87 1.87 -26.13
CA THR A 990 31.26 1.26 -27.40
C THR A 990 32.69 0.76 -27.32
N LYS A 991 32.92 -0.49 -27.74
CA LYS A 991 34.30 -1.03 -27.83
C LYS A 991 35.09 -0.36 -28.97
N GLY A 992 34.38 0.17 -29.98
CA GLY A 992 34.96 1.05 -30.98
C GLY A 992 35.87 0.32 -31.97
N GLU A 993 35.55 -0.93 -32.31
CA GLU A 993 36.23 -1.71 -33.35
C GLU A 993 35.84 -1.15 -34.74
N LEU A 994 36.40 0.03 -35.04
CA LEU A 994 36.25 0.80 -36.26
C LEU A 994 37.63 1.15 -36.80
N ARG A 995 37.69 1.47 -38.11
CA ARG A 995 38.93 1.90 -38.77
C ARG A 995 39.48 3.19 -38.15
N ASP A 996 40.81 3.36 -38.25
CA ASP A 996 41.50 4.56 -37.80
C ASP A 996 40.94 5.83 -38.47
N GLY A 997 40.74 6.88 -37.67
CA GLY A 997 40.17 8.16 -38.11
C GLY A 997 38.64 8.24 -38.05
N ILE A 998 37.93 7.15 -37.67
CA ILE A 998 36.49 7.19 -37.38
C ILE A 998 36.28 7.39 -35.87
N ALA A 999 35.35 8.28 -35.50
CA ALA A 999 35.00 8.53 -34.10
C ALA A 999 34.42 7.26 -33.46
N LYS A 1000 35.05 6.83 -32.36
CA LYS A 1000 34.70 5.60 -31.63
C LYS A 1000 33.72 5.84 -30.49
N ASP A 1001 33.36 7.09 -30.26
CA ASP A 1001 32.45 7.58 -29.22
C ASP A 1001 31.68 8.83 -29.69
N ARG A 1002 30.76 9.30 -28.85
CA ARG A 1002 30.08 10.59 -28.96
C ARG A 1002 29.77 11.10 -27.55
N THR A 1003 30.82 11.57 -26.86
CA THR A 1003 30.73 12.00 -25.45
C THR A 1003 29.75 13.15 -25.22
N SER A 1004 29.56 14.03 -26.22
CA SER A 1004 28.53 15.09 -26.18
C SER A 1004 27.09 14.57 -26.04
N SER A 1005 26.87 13.30 -26.41
CA SER A 1005 25.59 12.61 -26.33
C SER A 1005 25.60 11.48 -25.29
N SER A 1006 26.64 11.45 -24.43
CA SER A 1006 26.85 10.44 -23.38
C SER A 1006 27.01 9.01 -23.91
N ILE A 1007 27.71 8.88 -25.04
CA ILE A 1007 28.13 7.59 -25.61
C ILE A 1007 29.65 7.56 -25.54
N TYR A 1008 30.19 6.59 -24.81
CA TYR A 1008 31.56 6.58 -24.35
C TYR A 1008 32.34 5.42 -24.97
N ARG A 1009 33.62 5.63 -25.29
CA ARG A 1009 34.49 4.49 -25.63
C ARG A 1009 34.87 3.74 -24.35
N LEU A 1010 34.62 2.43 -24.33
CA LEU A 1010 34.73 1.59 -23.14
C LEU A 1010 36.09 1.74 -22.42
N GLY A 1011 37.19 1.43 -23.10
CA GLY A 1011 38.55 1.47 -22.51
C GLY A 1011 39.13 2.86 -22.24
N ASP A 1012 38.42 3.94 -22.60
CA ASP A 1012 38.85 5.31 -22.29
C ASP A 1012 38.13 5.86 -21.03
N HIS A 1013 37.06 5.19 -20.57
CA HIS A 1013 36.13 5.71 -19.57
C HIS A 1013 35.68 4.72 -18.49
N LEU A 1014 35.96 3.42 -18.68
CA LEU A 1014 35.70 2.35 -17.72
C LEU A 1014 36.91 1.39 -17.72
N ASP A 1015 37.61 1.30 -16.60
CA ASP A 1015 38.67 0.30 -16.44
C ASP A 1015 38.01 -1.06 -16.18
N LEU A 1016 38.13 -2.00 -17.12
CA LEU A 1016 37.46 -3.30 -17.03
C LEU A 1016 38.41 -4.49 -17.18
N ASP A 1017 38.06 -5.59 -16.51
CA ASP A 1017 38.58 -6.93 -16.80
C ASP A 1017 37.45 -7.80 -17.36
N ASP A 1018 37.58 -8.16 -18.64
CA ASP A 1018 36.60 -8.93 -19.40
C ASP A 1018 37.18 -10.30 -19.75
N TYR A 1019 37.24 -11.19 -18.76
CA TYR A 1019 37.90 -12.48 -18.92
C TYR A 1019 36.98 -13.56 -19.50
N TRP A 1020 37.24 -13.92 -20.75
CA TRP A 1020 36.57 -15.02 -21.44
C TRP A 1020 37.43 -16.30 -21.36
N ALA A 1021 36.88 -17.40 -20.82
CA ALA A 1021 37.63 -18.64 -20.54
C ALA A 1021 38.00 -19.49 -21.78
N GLU A 1022 37.33 -19.25 -22.91
CA GLU A 1022 37.53 -19.88 -24.22
C GLU A 1022 37.54 -21.42 -24.13
N ASP A 1023 36.53 -21.97 -23.47
CA ASP A 1023 36.44 -23.41 -23.21
C ASP A 1023 35.02 -23.93 -23.43
N ASN A 1024 34.92 -25.11 -24.05
CA ASN A 1024 33.63 -25.77 -24.30
C ASN A 1024 33.18 -26.70 -23.16
N ARG A 1025 33.95 -26.81 -22.07
CA ARG A 1025 33.64 -27.66 -20.91
C ARG A 1025 33.26 -26.83 -19.67
N PRO A 1026 32.03 -26.96 -19.15
CA PRO A 1026 31.55 -26.22 -17.98
C PRO A 1026 32.50 -26.30 -16.77
N GLY A 1027 32.99 -27.47 -16.39
CA GLY A 1027 33.93 -27.62 -15.27
C GLY A 1027 35.26 -26.90 -15.45
N ARG A 1028 35.78 -26.80 -16.67
CA ARG A 1028 36.99 -26.01 -16.92
C ARG A 1028 36.71 -24.52 -16.95
N VAL A 1029 35.53 -24.10 -17.42
CA VAL A 1029 35.07 -22.71 -17.32
C VAL A 1029 35.00 -22.30 -15.84
N ALA A 1030 34.35 -23.10 -14.99
CA ALA A 1030 34.25 -22.83 -13.55
C ALA A 1030 35.63 -22.70 -12.90
N GLN A 1031 36.56 -23.63 -13.18
CA GLN A 1031 37.95 -23.56 -12.68
C GLN A 1031 38.70 -22.31 -13.14
N LYS A 1032 38.59 -21.94 -14.42
CA LYS A 1032 39.27 -20.76 -14.96
C LYS A 1032 38.68 -19.46 -14.42
N GLN A 1033 37.35 -19.37 -14.31
CA GLN A 1033 36.65 -18.18 -13.80
C GLN A 1033 36.92 -17.96 -12.31
N THR A 1034 36.92 -19.03 -11.51
CA THR A 1034 37.26 -18.94 -10.08
C THR A 1034 38.74 -18.65 -9.85
N ALA A 1035 39.65 -19.23 -10.64
CA ALA A 1035 41.06 -18.85 -10.60
C ALA A 1035 41.26 -17.36 -10.92
N ARG A 1036 40.57 -16.84 -11.94
CA ARG A 1036 40.61 -15.40 -12.27
C ARG A 1036 40.01 -14.53 -11.18
N LEU A 1037 38.91 -14.97 -10.54
CA LEU A 1037 38.31 -14.27 -9.39
C LEU A 1037 39.30 -14.12 -8.24
N LEU A 1038 40.06 -15.17 -7.91
CA LEU A 1038 41.04 -15.16 -6.82
C LEU A 1038 42.29 -14.32 -7.13
N ASP A 1039 42.54 -14.03 -8.41
CA ASP A 1039 43.56 -13.06 -8.83
C ASP A 1039 43.07 -11.59 -8.68
N HIS A 1040 41.80 -11.36 -8.35
CA HIS A 1040 41.17 -10.03 -8.29
C HIS A 1040 40.68 -9.64 -6.90
N THR A 1041 41.46 -8.84 -6.16
CA THR A 1041 41.08 -8.35 -4.82
C THR A 1041 40.32 -7.03 -4.87
N ARG A 1042 39.28 -6.88 -4.02
CA ARG A 1042 38.52 -5.62 -3.91
C ARG A 1042 39.18 -4.62 -2.96
N ASP A 1043 39.45 -3.42 -3.50
CA ASP A 1043 40.03 -2.25 -2.83
C ASP A 1043 41.42 -2.42 -2.18
N GLY A 1044 42.25 -3.37 -2.66
CA GLY A 1044 43.67 -3.50 -2.30
C GLY A 1044 43.94 -3.56 -0.80
N MET A 1045 44.11 -4.76 -0.22
CA MET A 1045 44.57 -4.84 1.18
C MET A 1045 45.87 -4.03 1.34
N PRO A 1046 46.14 -3.43 2.52
CA PRO A 1046 47.41 -2.75 2.79
C PRO A 1046 48.66 -3.59 2.49
N ASP A 1047 48.50 -4.93 2.48
CA ASP A 1047 49.57 -5.91 2.26
C ASP A 1047 49.47 -6.67 0.92
N ALA A 1048 48.50 -6.37 0.05
CA ALA A 1048 48.29 -7.09 -1.22
C ALA A 1048 48.24 -6.14 -2.43
N GLY A 1049 49.41 -5.91 -3.05
CA GLY A 1049 49.50 -5.43 -4.43
C GLY A 1049 49.19 -3.95 -4.68
N ASP A 1050 49.35 -3.56 -5.95
CA ASP A 1050 49.17 -2.20 -6.44
C ASP A 1050 47.67 -1.82 -6.38
N PRO A 1051 47.27 -0.73 -5.69
CA PRO A 1051 45.88 -0.26 -5.64
C PRO A 1051 45.22 -0.01 -7.01
N ASP A 1052 46.03 0.08 -8.08
CA ASP A 1052 45.58 0.26 -9.45
C ASP A 1052 45.04 -1.05 -10.11
N ASP A 1053 45.11 -2.21 -9.45
CA ASP A 1053 44.62 -3.50 -10.01
C ASP A 1053 43.10 -3.76 -9.80
N ASP A 1054 42.38 -3.00 -8.96
CA ASP A 1054 40.92 -3.16 -8.76
C ASP A 1054 40.09 -2.45 -9.84
N ASN A 1055 39.47 -3.23 -10.73
CA ASN A 1055 38.75 -2.78 -11.91
C ASN A 1055 37.30 -3.33 -11.96
N TYR A 1056 36.55 -2.93 -12.99
CA TYR A 1056 35.21 -3.43 -13.28
C TYR A 1056 35.28 -4.87 -13.85
N PHE A 1057 35.28 -5.86 -12.96
CA PHE A 1057 35.52 -7.28 -13.29
C PHE A 1057 34.25 -8.02 -13.72
N ILE A 1058 34.27 -8.56 -14.94
CA ILE A 1058 33.20 -9.36 -15.55
C ILE A 1058 33.57 -10.84 -15.46
N MET A 1059 32.84 -11.58 -14.63
CA MET A 1059 32.97 -13.02 -14.49
C MET A 1059 31.98 -13.72 -15.42
N GLN A 1060 32.50 -14.51 -16.35
CA GLN A 1060 31.73 -15.06 -17.47
C GLN A 1060 31.43 -16.56 -17.29
N TRP A 1061 30.18 -16.89 -16.91
CA TRP A 1061 29.71 -18.26 -16.71
C TRP A 1061 29.05 -18.85 -17.96
N GLN A 1062 29.76 -18.75 -19.09
CA GLN A 1062 29.34 -19.32 -20.38
C GLN A 1062 30.45 -20.17 -21.02
N VAL A 1063 30.04 -21.12 -21.84
CA VAL A 1063 30.95 -21.98 -22.62
C VAL A 1063 31.15 -21.45 -24.04
N THR A 1064 32.25 -21.83 -24.68
CA THR A 1064 32.53 -21.53 -26.09
C THR A 1064 32.24 -22.75 -26.96
N LEU A 1065 31.05 -22.82 -27.56
CA LEU A 1065 30.63 -23.97 -28.38
C LEU A 1065 31.04 -23.81 -29.85
N GLY A 1066 31.64 -24.84 -30.44
CA GLY A 1066 31.89 -24.93 -31.88
C GLY A 1066 30.76 -25.61 -32.65
N LEU A 1067 30.79 -25.51 -33.99
CA LEU A 1067 29.81 -26.17 -34.87
C LEU A 1067 29.72 -27.69 -34.67
N GLY A 1068 30.83 -28.34 -34.31
CA GLY A 1068 30.87 -29.78 -34.04
C GLY A 1068 30.29 -30.17 -32.69
N ASP A 1069 30.29 -29.26 -31.71
CA ASP A 1069 29.74 -29.50 -30.37
C ASP A 1069 28.20 -29.50 -30.40
N MET A 1070 27.59 -28.80 -31.37
CA MET A 1070 26.14 -28.72 -31.56
C MET A 1070 25.56 -29.81 -32.47
N ALA A 1071 26.41 -30.71 -32.99
CA ALA A 1071 25.99 -31.83 -33.82
C ALA A 1071 25.46 -33.02 -33.00
N LEU A 1072 25.54 -32.96 -31.67
CA LEU A 1072 25.13 -33.98 -30.71
C LEU A 1072 24.45 -33.27 -29.51
N PRO A 1073 23.41 -33.85 -28.88
CA PRO A 1073 22.69 -33.23 -27.75
C PRO A 1073 23.62 -32.93 -26.56
N PRO A 1074 23.37 -31.85 -25.77
CA PRO A 1074 22.18 -31.00 -25.76
C PRO A 1074 22.14 -30.04 -26.94
N PHE A 1075 20.93 -29.82 -27.46
CA PHE A 1075 20.75 -29.20 -28.78
C PHE A 1075 20.84 -27.68 -28.79
N SER A 1076 21.12 -26.97 -27.67
CA SER A 1076 21.26 -25.51 -27.71
C SER A 1076 22.17 -24.88 -26.66
N ILE A 1077 22.67 -23.68 -26.98
CA ILE A 1077 23.49 -22.84 -26.07
C ILE A 1077 22.80 -22.66 -24.72
N GLN A 1078 21.51 -22.30 -24.74
CA GLN A 1078 20.73 -22.03 -23.53
C GLN A 1078 20.51 -23.27 -22.65
N LEU A 1079 20.43 -24.46 -23.25
CA LEU A 1079 20.32 -25.69 -22.47
C LEU A 1079 21.64 -26.00 -21.75
N VAL A 1080 22.79 -25.80 -22.40
CA VAL A 1080 24.09 -25.95 -21.74
C VAL A 1080 24.22 -24.97 -20.56
N ALA A 1081 23.68 -23.76 -20.73
CA ALA A 1081 23.65 -22.78 -19.65
C ALA A 1081 22.81 -23.24 -18.46
N ASN A 1082 21.53 -23.58 -18.68
CA ASN A 1082 20.61 -23.97 -17.61
C ASN A 1082 20.94 -25.32 -16.96
N GLN A 1083 21.56 -26.24 -17.68
CA GLN A 1083 21.87 -27.59 -17.16
C GLN A 1083 23.23 -27.69 -16.50
N ALA A 1084 24.21 -26.86 -16.89
CA ALA A 1084 25.59 -27.03 -16.43
C ALA A 1084 26.22 -25.73 -15.88
N THR A 1085 26.30 -24.66 -16.68
CA THR A 1085 27.08 -23.48 -16.23
C THR A 1085 26.36 -22.65 -15.19
N ASN A 1086 25.05 -22.42 -15.32
CA ASN A 1086 24.25 -21.65 -14.36
C ASN A 1086 24.16 -22.35 -12.99
N PRO A 1087 23.83 -23.67 -12.90
CA PRO A 1087 23.89 -24.40 -11.63
C PRO A 1087 25.31 -24.44 -11.03
N GLY A 1088 26.33 -24.57 -11.89
CA GLY A 1088 27.75 -24.54 -11.53
C GLY A 1088 28.16 -23.30 -10.73
N LEU A 1089 27.54 -22.16 -11.01
CA LEU A 1089 27.79 -20.94 -10.24
C LEU A 1089 27.44 -21.12 -8.76
N TYR A 1090 26.31 -21.77 -8.46
CA TYR A 1090 25.81 -21.87 -7.09
C TYR A 1090 26.49 -22.97 -6.27
N ASN A 1091 26.77 -24.14 -6.86
CA ASN A 1091 27.42 -25.26 -6.14
C ASN A 1091 28.95 -25.10 -6.04
N TYR A 1092 29.58 -24.46 -7.03
CA TYR A 1092 31.03 -24.31 -7.12
C TYR A 1092 31.46 -22.85 -6.93
N GLY A 1093 30.92 -21.94 -7.75
CA GLY A 1093 31.36 -20.54 -7.81
C GLY A 1093 31.18 -19.74 -6.52
N VAL A 1094 30.02 -19.84 -5.87
CA VAL A 1094 29.69 -19.08 -4.63
C VAL A 1094 30.68 -19.37 -3.50
N ASN A 1095 31.18 -20.61 -3.40
CA ASN A 1095 32.10 -21.00 -2.34
C ASN A 1095 33.49 -20.33 -2.46
N GLU A 1096 33.85 -19.87 -3.66
CA GLU A 1096 35.06 -19.08 -3.94
C GLU A 1096 34.84 -17.57 -3.77
N MET A 1097 33.58 -17.14 -3.64
CA MET A 1097 33.26 -15.73 -3.38
C MET A 1097 33.41 -15.44 -1.89
N THR A 1098 34.16 -14.38 -1.59
CA THR A 1098 34.43 -13.90 -0.23
C THR A 1098 34.19 -12.39 -0.16
N PRO A 1099 34.17 -11.76 1.02
CA PRO A 1099 34.12 -10.30 1.13
C PRO A 1099 35.28 -9.59 0.40
N GLU A 1100 36.40 -10.28 0.15
CA GLU A 1100 37.58 -9.75 -0.51
C GLU A 1100 37.64 -10.08 -2.01
N TYR A 1101 37.00 -11.17 -2.43
CA TYR A 1101 37.03 -11.73 -3.79
C TYR A 1101 35.59 -11.90 -4.30
N PHE A 1102 35.08 -10.92 -5.04
CA PHE A 1102 33.76 -10.99 -5.67
C PHE A 1102 33.72 -10.23 -7.01
N PRO A 1103 32.92 -10.67 -8.01
CA PRO A 1103 32.86 -10.03 -9.32
C PRO A 1103 32.00 -8.76 -9.33
N THR A 1104 32.11 -7.94 -10.36
CA THR A 1104 31.20 -6.80 -10.58
C THR A 1104 30.03 -7.22 -11.45
N VAL A 1105 30.28 -8.07 -12.45
CA VAL A 1105 29.23 -8.63 -13.31
C VAL A 1105 29.32 -10.14 -13.27
N ILE A 1106 28.20 -10.82 -13.04
CA ILE A 1106 28.07 -12.25 -13.27
C ILE A 1106 27.31 -12.43 -14.58
N MET A 1107 28.05 -12.65 -15.66
CA MET A 1107 27.48 -12.75 -17.00
C MET A 1107 27.18 -14.20 -17.36
N HIS A 1108 25.97 -14.46 -17.87
CA HIS A 1108 25.54 -15.79 -18.26
C HIS A 1108 24.49 -15.78 -19.39
N ASP A 1109 24.25 -16.96 -19.95
CA ASP A 1109 23.18 -17.23 -20.92
C ASP A 1109 21.87 -17.65 -20.21
N ALA A 1110 20.76 -17.64 -20.95
CA ALA A 1110 19.42 -18.04 -20.49
C ALA A 1110 18.97 -17.37 -19.18
N VAL A 1111 19.15 -16.05 -19.08
CA VAL A 1111 18.94 -15.32 -17.84
C VAL A 1111 17.51 -15.46 -17.30
N GLY A 1112 17.39 -15.70 -15.99
CA GLY A 1112 16.11 -15.69 -15.29
C GLY A 1112 15.15 -16.84 -15.61
N LEU A 1113 15.62 -17.97 -16.14
CA LEU A 1113 14.76 -19.12 -16.48
C LEU A 1113 15.27 -20.42 -15.86
N PHE A 1114 14.35 -21.24 -15.31
CA PHE A 1114 14.63 -22.64 -14.92
C PHE A 1114 14.62 -23.55 -16.14
N HIS A 1115 13.57 -23.44 -16.95
CA HIS A 1115 13.48 -24.05 -18.27
C HIS A 1115 13.34 -22.96 -19.32
N ILE A 1116 14.06 -23.12 -20.43
CA ILE A 1116 14.09 -22.13 -21.53
C ILE A 1116 12.72 -21.88 -22.18
N SER A 1117 11.74 -22.76 -21.94
CA SER A 1117 10.36 -22.64 -22.42
C SER A 1117 9.45 -21.80 -21.51
N ASP A 1118 9.86 -21.52 -20.28
CA ASP A 1118 8.96 -21.05 -19.24
C ASP A 1118 8.94 -19.52 -19.17
N LEU A 1119 8.43 -18.92 -20.24
CA LEU A 1119 8.53 -17.46 -20.47
C LEU A 1119 7.47 -16.63 -19.70
N SER A 1120 6.57 -17.28 -18.97
CA SER A 1120 5.61 -16.60 -18.09
C SER A 1120 6.30 -16.09 -16.83
N PHE A 1121 5.89 -14.89 -16.41
CA PHE A 1121 6.48 -14.20 -15.24
C PHE A 1121 6.54 -15.07 -13.97
N GLU A 1122 5.50 -15.86 -13.69
CA GLU A 1122 5.44 -16.73 -12.50
C GLU A 1122 6.53 -17.82 -12.47
N ASN A 1123 7.07 -18.18 -13.63
CA ASN A 1123 8.10 -19.21 -13.76
C ASN A 1123 9.51 -18.64 -13.78
N TYR A 1124 9.67 -17.32 -13.67
CA TYR A 1124 11.00 -16.71 -13.66
C TYR A 1124 11.83 -17.21 -12.48
N ASN A 1125 13.13 -17.34 -12.74
CA ASN A 1125 14.12 -17.82 -11.80
C ASN A 1125 14.73 -16.65 -11.00
N PRO A 1126 14.47 -16.54 -9.69
CA PRO A 1126 14.91 -15.42 -8.87
C PRO A 1126 16.30 -15.61 -8.24
N MET A 1127 16.96 -16.74 -8.48
CA MET A 1127 18.21 -17.11 -7.82
C MET A 1127 19.29 -16.06 -8.01
N MET A 1128 19.53 -15.63 -9.24
CA MET A 1128 20.60 -14.68 -9.54
C MET A 1128 20.38 -13.33 -8.85
N GLN A 1129 19.14 -12.83 -8.86
CA GLN A 1129 18.79 -11.60 -8.13
C GLN A 1129 19.02 -11.76 -6.63
N THR A 1130 18.60 -12.90 -6.05
CA THR A 1130 18.75 -13.17 -4.61
C THR A 1130 20.23 -13.31 -4.21
N LEU A 1131 21.03 -13.98 -5.05
CA LEU A 1131 22.48 -14.10 -4.86
C LEU A 1131 23.13 -12.73 -4.79
N VAL A 1132 22.87 -11.89 -5.80
CA VAL A 1132 23.43 -10.54 -5.88
C VAL A 1132 23.02 -9.70 -4.67
N ILE A 1133 21.73 -9.72 -4.28
CA ILE A 1133 21.26 -9.06 -3.05
C ILE A 1133 22.06 -9.55 -1.85
N GLY A 1134 22.18 -10.87 -1.66
CA GLY A 1134 22.85 -11.45 -0.49
C GLY A 1134 24.36 -11.19 -0.43
N LEU A 1135 25.06 -11.09 -1.58
CA LEU A 1135 26.48 -10.76 -1.62
C LEU A 1135 26.78 -9.39 -1.01
N TYR A 1136 25.86 -8.42 -1.12
CA TYR A 1136 26.00 -7.13 -0.45
C TYR A 1136 25.84 -7.19 1.06
N MET A 1137 25.07 -8.18 1.51
CA MET A 1137 24.61 -8.23 2.88
C MET A 1137 25.46 -9.14 3.76
N VAL A 1138 26.21 -10.08 3.18
CA VAL A 1138 27.19 -10.92 3.90
C VAL A 1138 28.61 -10.34 3.84
N SER A 1139 28.89 -9.45 2.88
CA SER A 1139 30.22 -8.86 2.67
C SER A 1139 30.53 -7.77 3.69
N GLN A 1140 31.16 -8.15 4.80
CA GLN A 1140 31.85 -7.20 5.68
C GLN A 1140 33.25 -6.93 5.14
N ASN A 1141 33.36 -6.06 4.14
CA ASN A 1141 34.63 -5.51 3.68
C ASN A 1141 34.65 -4.00 3.96
N CYS A 1142 35.32 -3.61 5.05
CA CYS A 1142 35.39 -2.22 5.48
C CYS A 1142 36.21 -1.31 4.55
N ASN A 1143 36.91 -1.87 3.56
CA ASN A 1143 37.56 -1.06 2.53
C ASN A 1143 36.54 -0.62 1.47
N VAL A 1144 35.66 -1.52 1.06
CA VAL A 1144 34.59 -1.31 0.07
C VAL A 1144 33.39 -0.53 0.62
N SER A 1145 32.99 -0.79 1.87
CA SER A 1145 31.83 -0.16 2.51
C SER A 1145 32.20 0.37 3.88
N LYS A 1146 31.95 1.67 4.12
CA LYS A 1146 32.29 2.32 5.40
C LYS A 1146 31.16 2.27 6.43
N ILE A 1147 29.96 1.87 6.01
CA ILE A 1147 28.79 1.73 6.88
C ILE A 1147 28.83 0.42 7.67
N LYS A 1148 28.20 0.40 8.85
CA LYS A 1148 28.06 -0.80 9.68
C LYS A 1148 27.34 -1.91 8.91
N HIS A 1149 27.60 -3.16 9.32
CA HIS A 1149 27.00 -4.33 8.69
C HIS A 1149 25.46 -4.21 8.67
N PRO A 1150 24.77 -4.30 7.51
CA PRO A 1150 23.32 -4.09 7.42
C PRO A 1150 22.49 -5.01 8.32
N PHE A 1151 22.97 -6.23 8.58
CA PHE A 1151 22.34 -7.18 9.51
C PHE A 1151 22.57 -6.92 11.01
N LEU A 1152 23.38 -5.92 11.39
CA LEU A 1152 23.71 -5.61 12.80
C LEU A 1152 23.18 -4.27 13.30
N GLU A 1153 22.49 -3.49 12.46
CA GLU A 1153 21.98 -2.15 12.79
C GLU A 1153 20.92 -2.14 13.92
N GLY A 1154 20.52 -3.30 14.47
CA GLY A 1154 19.58 -3.45 15.59
C GLY A 1154 20.17 -3.82 16.96
N ALA A 1155 21.45 -4.17 17.08
CA ALA A 1155 21.98 -4.82 18.29
C ALA A 1155 22.29 -3.87 19.48
N GLU A 1156 22.64 -2.60 19.24
CA GLU A 1156 23.08 -1.69 20.31
C GLU A 1156 21.94 -1.10 21.16
N ALA A 1157 20.69 -1.16 20.67
CA ALA A 1157 19.52 -0.80 21.46
C ALA A 1157 19.26 -1.75 22.65
N ALA A 1158 19.85 -2.95 22.64
CA ALA A 1158 19.63 -3.98 23.66
C ALA A 1158 20.67 -3.98 24.80
N ALA A 1159 21.86 -3.41 24.61
CA ALA A 1159 22.97 -3.53 25.58
C ALA A 1159 23.00 -2.43 26.66
N GLY A 1160 22.19 -1.37 26.53
CA GLY A 1160 22.29 -0.16 27.36
C GLY A 1160 21.35 -0.05 28.57
N SER A 1161 20.45 -1.01 28.84
CA SER A 1161 19.52 -0.89 29.98
C SER A 1161 19.47 -2.17 30.84
N GLY A 1162 19.91 -2.02 32.09
CA GLY A 1162 19.95 -3.09 33.08
C GLY A 1162 18.55 -3.57 33.48
N PHE A 1163 18.40 -4.90 33.47
CA PHE A 1163 17.52 -5.76 34.27
C PHE A 1163 16.10 -5.28 34.63
N LEU A 1164 15.12 -6.04 34.10
CA LEU A 1164 13.68 -6.14 34.42
C LEU A 1164 12.70 -5.32 33.56
N SER A 1165 12.64 -5.63 32.27
CA SER A 1165 11.41 -5.46 31.46
C SER A 1165 11.44 -6.44 30.28
N ARG A 1166 10.56 -7.44 30.26
CA ARG A 1166 10.43 -8.40 29.15
C ARG A 1166 9.02 -8.31 28.58
N ALA A 1167 8.81 -7.36 27.68
CA ALA A 1167 7.73 -7.28 26.68
C ALA A 1167 7.85 -5.98 25.87
N ARG A 1168 8.87 -5.89 25.01
CA ARG A 1168 8.94 -4.92 23.91
C ARG A 1168 9.60 -5.63 22.74
N SER A 1169 8.88 -5.78 21.63
CA SER A 1169 9.49 -6.13 20.34
C SER A 1169 10.03 -4.83 19.73
N PRO A 1170 11.30 -4.77 19.29
CA PRO A 1170 11.80 -3.61 18.56
C PRO A 1170 11.09 -3.51 17.21
N ALA A 1171 10.75 -2.29 16.78
CA ALA A 1171 10.34 -2.03 15.41
C ALA A 1171 11.45 -2.52 14.47
N ARG A 1172 11.18 -3.56 13.68
CA ARG A 1172 12.10 -4.12 12.69
C ARG A 1172 12.31 -3.11 11.57
N VAL A 1173 13.56 -2.90 11.18
CA VAL A 1173 13.91 -2.17 9.97
C VAL A 1173 13.34 -2.99 8.79
N SER A 1174 12.42 -2.41 8.03
CA SER A 1174 11.85 -3.06 6.84
C SER A 1174 12.91 -3.10 5.75
N SER A 1175 13.29 -4.29 5.29
CA SER A 1175 14.27 -4.53 4.21
C SER A 1175 13.88 -3.97 2.83
N GLY A 1176 12.66 -3.43 2.66
CA GLY A 1176 12.13 -3.00 1.35
C GLY A 1176 11.79 -4.15 0.40
N PHE A 1177 12.06 -5.40 0.79
CA PHE A 1177 11.72 -6.61 0.04
C PHE A 1177 10.53 -7.32 0.70
N GLN A 1178 9.52 -7.65 -0.09
CA GLN A 1178 8.30 -8.30 0.41
C GLN A 1178 8.55 -9.79 0.66
N THR A 1179 8.10 -10.28 1.82
CA THR A 1179 8.17 -11.70 2.15
C THR A 1179 6.96 -12.43 1.57
N PHE A 1180 7.18 -13.28 0.57
CA PHE A 1180 6.16 -14.21 0.08
C PHE A 1180 5.72 -15.17 1.18
N ARG A 1181 4.40 -15.35 1.36
CA ARG A 1181 3.81 -16.28 2.35
C ARG A 1181 2.91 -17.34 1.72
N GLY A 1182 2.81 -17.32 0.41
CA GLY A 1182 1.96 -18.18 -0.39
C GLY A 1182 2.62 -19.48 -0.83
N VAL A 1183 2.04 -20.07 -1.86
CA VAL A 1183 2.43 -21.31 -2.54
C VAL A 1183 2.74 -21.03 -4.00
N ILE A 1184 3.88 -21.52 -4.50
CA ILE A 1184 4.13 -21.58 -5.95
C ILE A 1184 4.30 -23.04 -6.34
N PHE A 1185 3.39 -23.55 -7.18
CA PHE A 1185 3.46 -24.90 -7.72
C PHE A 1185 4.35 -24.96 -8.97
N ALA A 1186 4.87 -26.15 -9.30
CA ALA A 1186 5.76 -26.32 -10.45
C ALA A 1186 5.10 -25.94 -11.81
N ASN A 1187 3.76 -25.92 -11.89
CA ASN A 1187 3.02 -25.53 -13.08
C ASN A 1187 2.81 -24.00 -13.22
N GLY A 1188 3.36 -23.19 -12.30
CA GLY A 1188 3.22 -21.74 -12.27
C GLY A 1188 1.95 -21.23 -11.57
N THR A 1189 1.15 -22.12 -10.97
CA THR A 1189 0.00 -21.71 -10.13
C THR A 1189 0.53 -21.09 -8.84
N VAL A 1190 0.04 -19.90 -8.53
CA VAL A 1190 0.38 -19.17 -7.31
C VAL A 1190 -0.86 -19.08 -6.43
N LEU A 1191 -0.70 -19.42 -5.14
CA LEU A 1191 -1.66 -19.08 -4.10
C LEU A 1191 -0.99 -18.03 -3.22
N ASP A 1192 -1.56 -16.83 -3.11
CA ASP A 1192 -0.92 -15.74 -2.34
C ASP A 1192 -0.80 -16.04 -0.84
N GLU A 1193 -1.64 -16.95 -0.34
CA GLU A 1193 -1.61 -17.47 1.02
C GLU A 1193 -1.76 -19.01 1.00
N ALA A 1194 -0.99 -19.70 1.84
CA ALA A 1194 -1.17 -21.14 2.02
C ALA A 1194 -2.52 -21.44 2.71
N PRO A 1195 -3.43 -22.24 2.12
CA PRO A 1195 -4.76 -22.49 2.69
C PRO A 1195 -4.72 -23.07 4.13
N PRO A 1196 -5.73 -22.80 4.98
CA PRO A 1196 -5.84 -23.41 6.30
C PRO A 1196 -5.94 -24.95 6.19
N GLY A 1197 -5.06 -25.67 6.88
CA GLY A 1197 -5.00 -27.14 6.79
C GLY A 1197 -4.28 -27.67 5.55
N PHE A 1198 -3.72 -26.79 4.71
CA PHE A 1198 -2.83 -27.19 3.62
C PHE A 1198 -1.66 -27.98 4.21
N CYS A 1199 -1.65 -29.28 3.95
CA CYS A 1199 -0.79 -30.17 4.69
C CYS A 1199 0.63 -30.12 4.15
N ARG A 1200 1.47 -29.32 4.80
CA ARG A 1200 2.87 -29.04 4.45
C ARG A 1200 3.78 -30.28 4.49
N THR A 1201 3.27 -31.46 4.89
CA THR A 1201 3.99 -32.75 4.97
C THR A 1201 3.06 -33.98 4.93
N CYS A 1202 1.83 -33.91 4.39
CA CYS A 1202 0.99 -35.12 4.36
C CYS A 1202 1.56 -36.12 3.36
N THR A 1203 1.94 -37.28 3.86
CA THR A 1203 2.21 -38.48 3.07
C THR A 1203 1.06 -38.69 2.08
N TYR A 1204 1.34 -38.50 0.79
CA TYR A 1204 0.45 -38.80 -0.33
C TYR A 1204 0.07 -40.28 -0.28
N ASN A 1205 -1.13 -40.58 0.20
CA ASN A 1205 -1.70 -41.91 0.06
C ASN A 1205 -3.19 -41.88 -0.30
N ASP A 1206 -3.70 -40.75 -0.77
CA ASP A 1206 -5.09 -40.62 -1.24
C ASP A 1206 -5.15 -39.71 -2.46
N THR A 1207 -4.98 -40.30 -3.65
CA THR A 1207 -4.90 -39.64 -4.96
C THR A 1207 -6.26 -39.17 -5.48
N VAL A 1208 -7.09 -38.53 -4.65
CA VAL A 1208 -8.44 -38.08 -5.07
C VAL A 1208 -8.76 -36.61 -4.81
N ALA A 1209 -7.83 -35.84 -4.22
CA ALA A 1209 -8.16 -34.49 -3.72
C ALA A 1209 -7.27 -33.34 -4.19
N VAL A 1210 -6.30 -33.55 -5.08
CA VAL A 1210 -5.56 -32.45 -5.73
C VAL A 1210 -5.38 -32.77 -7.20
N ASP A 1211 -6.48 -32.65 -7.97
CA ASP A 1211 -6.37 -32.39 -9.39
C ASP A 1211 -6.54 -30.88 -9.62
N HIS A 1212 -5.73 -30.35 -10.53
CA HIS A 1212 -5.87 -29.03 -11.12
C HIS A 1212 -7.35 -28.70 -11.43
N PRO A 1213 -7.80 -27.43 -11.39
CA PRO A 1213 -9.15 -27.10 -11.85
C PRO A 1213 -9.35 -27.64 -13.26
N GLU A 1214 -10.33 -28.54 -13.41
CA GLU A 1214 -10.65 -29.20 -14.67
C GLU A 1214 -10.85 -28.16 -15.78
N VAL A 1215 -10.05 -28.27 -16.85
CA VAL A 1215 -10.38 -27.68 -18.14
C VAL A 1215 -11.57 -28.46 -18.72
N ASN A 1216 -12.77 -27.99 -18.39
CA ASN A 1216 -14.06 -28.30 -19.01
C ASN A 1216 -14.23 -29.67 -19.71
N GLY A 1217 -14.93 -30.57 -19.02
CA GLY A 1217 -16.15 -31.17 -19.56
C GLY A 1217 -16.06 -32.61 -20.07
N THR A 1218 -16.69 -33.52 -19.35
CA THR A 1218 -17.69 -34.54 -19.77
C THR A 1218 -17.86 -35.51 -18.59
N ASP A 1219 -19.05 -35.85 -18.10
CA ASP A 1219 -20.14 -36.45 -18.86
C ASP A 1219 -21.45 -36.46 -18.03
N GLY A 1220 -22.60 -36.48 -18.71
CA GLY A 1220 -23.87 -36.82 -18.05
C GLY A 1220 -25.15 -36.14 -18.53
N ALA A 1221 -25.56 -36.37 -19.79
CA ALA A 1221 -26.91 -36.86 -20.15
C ALA A 1221 -27.38 -36.41 -21.55
N ARG A 1222 -27.65 -37.44 -22.35
CA ARG A 1222 -28.33 -37.45 -23.65
C ARG A 1222 -29.42 -36.37 -23.82
N ARG A 1223 -29.26 -35.52 -24.85
CA ARG A 1223 -30.36 -35.13 -25.75
C ARG A 1223 -29.83 -34.76 -27.14
N ARG A 1224 -30.23 -35.57 -28.12
CA ARG A 1224 -30.09 -35.34 -29.58
C ARG A 1224 -30.42 -33.89 -29.94
N TRP A 1225 -29.59 -33.22 -30.75
CA TRP A 1225 -30.04 -32.39 -31.89
C TRP A 1225 -28.96 -32.34 -32.99
N ARG A 1226 -29.43 -32.26 -34.24
CA ARG A 1226 -28.70 -32.45 -35.51
C ARG A 1226 -27.86 -31.24 -35.92
N ARG A 1227 -26.85 -31.51 -36.76
CA ARG A 1227 -26.10 -30.56 -37.60
C ARG A 1227 -27.00 -29.52 -38.31
N GLY A 1228 -26.57 -28.26 -38.28
CA GLY A 1228 -27.00 -27.17 -39.15
C GLY A 1228 -25.85 -26.18 -39.36
N VAL A 1229 -25.69 -25.72 -40.59
CA VAL A 1229 -24.51 -25.09 -41.22
C VAL A 1229 -24.45 -23.56 -41.01
N MET A 1230 -23.23 -23.03 -41.11
CA MET A 1230 -22.77 -21.63 -41.25
C MET A 1230 -23.78 -20.56 -41.74
N SER A 1231 -23.70 -19.34 -41.18
CA SER A 1231 -23.40 -18.10 -41.95
C SER A 1231 -23.37 -16.81 -41.08
N SER A 1232 -22.24 -16.11 -41.19
CA SER A 1232 -22.00 -14.64 -41.24
C SER A 1232 -22.29 -13.67 -40.07
N PRO A 1233 -21.53 -12.55 -39.99
CA PRO A 1233 -21.39 -11.66 -38.82
C PRO A 1233 -22.20 -10.36 -38.93
N VAL A 1234 -22.57 -9.74 -37.80
CA VAL A 1234 -23.01 -8.32 -37.77
C VAL A 1234 -22.53 -7.60 -36.49
N THR A 1235 -21.62 -6.67 -36.74
CA THR A 1235 -21.41 -5.30 -36.20
C THR A 1235 -21.97 -4.88 -34.83
N VAL A 1236 -20.99 -4.40 -34.06
CA VAL A 1236 -20.95 -3.37 -32.99
C VAL A 1236 -22.04 -2.29 -33.04
N TRP A 1237 -22.65 -2.03 -31.88
CA TRP A 1237 -22.89 -0.70 -31.30
C TRP A 1237 -22.61 -0.75 -29.80
#